data_AF-A0A351G184-F1
#
_entry.id   AF-A0A351G184-F1
#
_cell.length_a   1.000
_cell.length_b   1.000
_cell.length_c   1.000
_cell.angle_alpha   90.00
_cell.angle_beta   90.00
_cell.angle_gamma   90.00
#
_symmetry.space_group_name_H-M   'P 1'
#
loop_
_entity.id
_entity.type
_entity.pdbx_description
1 polymer ?
#
loop_
_entity_poly.entity_id
_entity_poly.type
_entity_poly.pdbx_seq_one_letter_code
_entity_poly.pdbx_strand_id
1 'polypeptide(L)'
;MPASSRLACWPLRQRSSWFLALAVTACSGTALFAAPPAQWVSSYDAGYRDRQGAYAGGSEIMHLAAHQKRLFAANGYWMDARWTIPPEGHKQSAQVLRLDSAKGEWQVDLDTGQANDLGLEYMKGNILKSVTFTRDATGQPLAEPKSLLVLAAGARFDRGGAVSAWVRNDTQGKWHHTLVRHGPAVGGVRWLPRDMQVYRDTVTGLEHLFLLLGNPGVITGQYDPQHPGQIRWSRHTEFPFLQRGAFRSRPLGMVQANGSLFFSVDDAIYQRIDGPRPTWQEVIHLGDDIDTDVGGVRGLTAVPNPHGNGDSLLFAWAPGGRSTAQILRLDPDGQGGFTRHEEVSIADLMSRHLQVRVSYALAAHNMMYPVTHPTSGKTVHLIGFLGNIHGADHLRWPGSAVYGGGMYAIRHSPGEYTLHEVNNAYHRGKLPLVSPRTFCRSPFGDHQLYIAGHDASNRISDNLAWVFQAPLSVALGERGGKAWTEPQRPSKIAPHLQRGPVYELRTYVAAKDRFQHLVKRFREHTDRLFRKHNMQPLGYWTPAAGPPINQQTLVYLLKHPSRYAAWKNWVAFHNDREWQRVLDEPVFQRLLIGTPESVFLTSVDESLEDLPTHQHSEAMYELTTHTTKPEQLPLLVKQFETHLANRTAHRPGQHLATWKPFDPPASANQLISLVRRVRTPPADARPSGKPDLDFWSPATVQQSTGKSLLSQPTQTRHLRPLDLSRK
;
A
#
# COMPACT_ATOMS: atom_id res chain seq x y z
N MET A 1 -4.40 49.73 77.64
CA MET A 1 -5.58 50.37 78.30
C MET A 1 -6.62 49.27 78.54
N PRO A 2 -7.27 49.28 79.71
CA PRO A 2 -7.58 48.09 80.55
C PRO A 2 -9.01 47.57 80.27
N ALA A 3 -9.59 46.52 80.86
CA ALA A 3 -9.65 45.98 82.22
C ALA A 3 -10.43 44.63 82.12
N SER A 4 -9.96 43.49 82.63
CA SER A 4 -10.07 42.92 83.99
C SER A 4 -11.49 42.68 84.55
N SER A 5 -11.82 41.40 84.83
CA SER A 5 -12.56 40.88 86.01
C SER A 5 -12.96 39.41 85.76
N ARG A 6 -12.21 38.37 86.18
CA ARG A 6 -12.14 37.71 87.52
C ARG A 6 -13.47 37.59 88.27
N LEU A 7 -13.88 36.35 88.59
CA LEU A 7 -13.89 35.74 89.94
C LEU A 7 -14.67 34.40 89.86
N ALA A 8 -14.06 33.27 90.22
CA ALA A 8 -14.15 32.60 91.55
C ALA A 8 -15.05 31.34 91.41
N CYS A 9 -14.88 30.21 92.09
CA CYS A 9 -13.97 29.72 93.12
C CYS A 9 -14.23 28.18 93.18
N TRP A 10 -13.19 27.32 93.22
CA TRP A 10 -12.77 26.52 94.39
C TRP A 10 -13.10 25.00 94.32
N PRO A 11 -12.37 24.11 95.05
CA PRO A 11 -11.33 23.31 94.38
C PRO A 11 -11.21 21.84 94.91
N LEU A 12 -10.07 21.23 94.58
CA LEU A 12 -9.34 20.18 95.32
C LEU A 12 -9.87 18.74 95.26
N ARG A 13 -9.15 17.88 94.51
CA ARG A 13 -8.07 17.07 95.12
C ARG A 13 -7.16 16.41 94.07
N GLN A 14 -5.87 16.67 94.29
CA GLN A 14 -4.65 16.03 93.80
C GLN A 14 -4.79 14.56 93.36
N ARG A 15 -4.05 14.20 92.29
CA ARG A 15 -2.82 13.40 92.41
C ARG A 15 -2.01 13.45 91.11
N SER A 16 -0.70 13.61 91.33
CA SER A 16 0.37 13.89 90.39
C SER A 16 0.62 12.78 89.37
N SER A 17 0.70 13.15 88.09
CA SER A 17 1.20 12.30 87.00
C SER A 17 2.27 13.06 86.23
N TRP A 18 3.36 12.35 86.01
CA TRP A 18 4.62 12.82 85.44
C TRP A 18 4.47 13.17 83.96
N PHE A 19 5.20 14.20 83.52
CA PHE A 19 5.39 14.52 82.10
C PHE A 19 6.08 13.33 81.40
N LEU A 20 5.35 12.61 80.55
CA LEU A 20 5.90 11.79 79.48
C LEU A 20 5.63 12.50 78.14
N ALA A 21 6.71 12.77 77.42
CA ALA A 21 6.67 13.26 76.05
C ALA A 21 5.87 12.30 75.16
N LEU A 22 4.78 12.78 74.55
CA LEU A 22 4.12 12.07 73.47
C LEU A 22 4.98 12.17 72.22
N ALA A 23 5.62 11.07 71.85
CA ALA A 23 6.05 10.84 70.48
C ALA A 23 4.79 10.79 69.59
N VAL A 24 4.57 11.84 68.80
CA VAL A 24 3.60 11.81 67.72
C VAL A 24 4.23 11.00 66.59
N THR A 25 3.90 9.71 66.53
CA THR A 25 4.18 8.89 65.35
C THR A 25 3.28 9.42 64.22
N ALA A 26 3.84 10.30 63.39
CA ALA A 26 3.23 10.62 62.11
C ALA A 26 3.26 9.36 61.24
N CYS A 27 2.16 8.61 61.22
CA CYS A 27 1.91 7.64 60.16
C CYS A 27 1.76 8.40 58.85
N SER A 28 2.88 8.61 58.16
CA SER A 28 2.93 8.97 56.75
C SER A 28 2.34 7.80 55.96
N GLY A 29 1.01 7.73 55.91
CA GLY A 29 0.30 6.88 54.97
C GLY A 29 0.62 7.40 53.57
N THR A 30 1.66 6.86 52.96
CA THR A 30 1.82 6.92 51.51
C THR A 30 0.61 6.21 50.94
N ALA A 31 -0.38 6.99 50.52
CA ALA A 31 -1.40 6.51 49.61
C ALA A 31 -0.62 6.02 48.37
N LEU A 32 -0.39 4.70 48.30
CA LEU A 32 0.03 4.02 47.10
C LEU A 32 -1.07 4.28 46.08
N PHE A 33 -0.94 5.35 45.30
CA PHE A 33 -1.71 5.50 44.08
C PHE A 33 -1.42 4.26 43.26
N ALA A 34 -2.40 3.35 43.18
CA ALA A 34 -2.32 2.18 42.33
C ALA A 34 -1.96 2.68 40.93
N ALA A 35 -0.88 2.14 40.37
CA ALA A 35 -0.49 2.47 39.00
C ALA A 35 -1.72 2.30 38.10
N PRO A 36 -1.97 3.24 37.17
CA PRO A 36 -3.13 3.14 36.29
C PRO A 36 -3.14 1.77 35.61
N PRO A 37 -4.32 1.15 35.45
CA PRO A 37 -4.42 -0.20 34.91
C PRO A 37 -3.75 -0.25 33.54
N ALA A 38 -3.00 -1.34 33.30
CA ALA A 38 -2.35 -1.55 32.02
C ALA A 38 -3.40 -1.55 30.90
N GLN A 39 -3.14 -0.81 29.83
CA GLN A 39 -4.10 -0.65 28.74
C GLN A 39 -3.38 -0.57 27.39
N TRP A 40 -4.11 -0.94 26.36
CA TRP A 40 -3.77 -0.63 24.98
C TRP A 40 -4.04 0.84 24.70
N VAL A 41 -3.16 1.49 23.93
CA VAL A 41 -3.32 2.88 23.49
C VAL A 41 -3.06 2.97 22.00
N SER A 42 -3.97 3.61 21.27
CA SER A 42 -3.70 4.02 19.88
C SER A 42 -2.67 5.16 19.91
N SER A 43 -1.45 4.88 19.42
CA SER A 43 -0.35 5.84 19.31
C SER A 43 -0.43 6.62 17.99
N TYR A 44 -0.85 5.96 16.91
CA TYR A 44 -1.04 6.57 15.59
C TYR A 44 -2.35 6.09 14.98
N ASP A 45 -3.12 7.05 14.51
CA ASP A 45 -4.34 6.86 13.74
C ASP A 45 -4.30 7.82 12.54
N ALA A 46 -4.20 7.26 11.33
CA ALA A 46 -3.94 7.98 10.11
C ALA A 46 -5.05 9.00 9.75
N GLY A 47 -4.70 10.00 8.96
CA GLY A 47 -5.66 10.91 8.34
C GLY A 47 -5.80 12.26 9.01
N TYR A 48 -4.68 12.87 9.40
CA TYR A 48 -4.64 14.22 9.98
C TYR A 48 -3.53 15.07 9.38
N ARG A 49 -3.55 16.37 9.68
CA ARG A 49 -2.40 17.24 9.43
C ARG A 49 -1.61 17.37 10.73
N ASP A 50 -0.31 17.13 10.67
CA ASP A 50 0.57 17.30 11.81
C ASP A 50 0.76 18.78 12.18
N ARG A 51 1.64 19.07 13.14
CA ARG A 51 1.84 20.44 13.65
C ARG A 51 2.43 21.38 12.61
N GLN A 52 3.05 20.86 11.56
CA GLN A 52 3.61 21.63 10.45
C GLN A 52 2.64 21.69 9.25
N GLY A 53 1.44 21.12 9.40
CA GLY A 53 0.43 21.09 8.36
C GLY A 53 0.62 19.96 7.34
N ALA A 54 1.63 19.11 7.49
CA ALA A 54 1.88 17.99 6.59
C ALA A 54 0.84 16.89 6.84
N TYR A 55 0.35 16.27 5.77
CA TYR A 55 -0.68 15.24 5.88
C TYR A 55 -0.07 13.92 6.36
N ALA A 56 -0.37 13.49 7.57
CA ALA A 56 0.01 12.19 8.12
C ALA A 56 -1.11 11.18 7.85
N GLY A 57 -0.90 10.30 6.87
CA GLY A 57 -1.89 9.31 6.43
C GLY A 57 -1.32 7.91 6.23
N GLY A 58 -1.96 7.16 5.33
CA GLY A 58 -1.49 5.86 4.86
C GLY A 58 -2.48 4.74 5.13
N SER A 59 -2.41 3.72 4.30
CA SER A 59 -3.19 2.49 4.44
C SER A 59 -2.50 1.42 5.29
N GLU A 60 -1.19 1.53 5.49
CA GLU A 60 -0.40 0.55 6.24
C GLU A 60 0.83 1.20 6.90
N ILE A 61 1.24 0.70 8.07
CA ILE A 61 2.60 0.90 8.61
C ILE A 61 3.45 -0.32 8.26
N MET A 62 4.48 -0.11 7.45
CA MET A 62 5.35 -1.15 6.92
C MET A 62 6.43 -1.54 7.93
N HIS A 63 7.06 -0.57 8.58
CA HIS A 63 8.18 -0.77 9.51
C HIS A 63 8.14 0.25 10.65
N LEU A 64 8.49 -0.20 11.85
CA LEU A 64 8.87 0.64 12.98
C LEU A 64 10.38 0.53 13.20
N ALA A 65 11.02 1.65 13.53
CA ALA A 65 12.43 1.70 13.87
C ALA A 65 12.69 2.66 15.03
N ALA A 66 13.31 2.17 16.09
CA ALA A 66 13.89 3.00 17.12
C ALA A 66 15.24 3.55 16.64
N HIS A 67 15.44 4.86 16.74
CA HIS A 67 16.68 5.51 16.35
C HIS A 67 16.87 6.81 17.13
N GLN A 68 18.07 7.03 17.70
CA GLN A 68 18.42 8.24 18.45
C GLN A 68 17.35 8.68 19.48
N LYS A 69 16.89 7.73 20.33
CA LYS A 69 15.85 7.93 21.37
C LYS A 69 14.48 8.38 20.83
N ARG A 70 14.21 8.17 19.54
CA ARG A 70 12.93 8.44 18.89
C ARG A 70 12.42 7.19 18.21
N LEU A 71 11.11 7.16 17.96
CA LEU A 71 10.48 6.10 17.20
C LEU A 71 10.09 6.64 15.83
N PHE A 72 10.37 5.86 14.79
CA PHE A 72 10.03 6.18 13.41
C PHE A 72 9.15 5.09 12.81
N ALA A 73 8.27 5.48 11.88
CA ALA A 73 7.40 4.56 11.16
C ALA A 73 7.42 4.86 9.66
N ALA A 74 7.60 3.83 8.83
CA ALA A 74 7.43 3.95 7.38
C ALA A 74 6.01 3.54 7.01
N ASN A 75 5.25 4.40 6.33
CA ASN A 75 3.89 4.07 5.89
C ASN A 75 3.84 3.62 4.41
N GLY A 76 2.65 3.26 3.96
CA GLY A 76 2.31 3.04 2.55
C GLY A 76 0.88 3.48 2.24
N TYR A 77 0.58 3.57 0.95
CA TYR A 77 -0.71 4.04 0.41
C TYR A 77 -1.36 3.02 -0.53
N TRP A 78 -1.04 1.72 -0.38
CA TRP A 78 -1.68 0.68 -1.17
C TRP A 78 -3.18 0.61 -0.90
N MET A 79 -3.98 0.72 -1.95
CA MET A 79 -5.45 0.82 -1.89
C MET A 79 -5.98 2.04 -1.11
N ASP A 80 -5.19 3.12 -1.03
CA ASP A 80 -5.64 4.43 -0.56
C ASP A 80 -6.05 5.30 -1.76
N ALA A 81 -7.12 6.07 -1.61
CA ALA A 81 -7.61 7.02 -2.59
C ALA A 81 -6.57 8.08 -2.96
N ARG A 82 -5.72 8.52 -2.02
CA ARG A 82 -4.65 9.50 -2.29
C ARG A 82 -3.54 8.97 -3.19
N TRP A 83 -3.44 7.66 -3.35
CA TRP A 83 -2.56 7.03 -4.34
C TRP A 83 -3.29 6.75 -5.66
N THR A 84 -4.53 6.25 -5.57
CA THR A 84 -5.24 5.72 -6.74
C THR A 84 -6.01 6.78 -7.53
N ILE A 85 -6.59 7.75 -6.81
CA ILE A 85 -7.44 8.82 -7.31
C ILE A 85 -7.06 10.14 -6.60
N PRO A 86 -5.80 10.59 -6.75
CA PRO A 86 -5.25 11.66 -5.93
C PRO A 86 -6.10 12.94 -6.03
N PRO A 87 -6.58 13.48 -4.91
CA PRO A 87 -7.53 14.59 -4.92
C PRO A 87 -6.95 15.89 -5.51
N GLU A 88 -5.64 16.06 -5.42
CA GLU A 88 -4.93 17.26 -5.90
C GLU A 88 -4.19 16.98 -7.23
N GLY A 89 -4.44 15.83 -7.86
CA GLY A 89 -3.79 15.42 -9.12
C GLY A 89 -2.40 14.79 -8.96
N HIS A 90 -1.83 14.77 -7.76
CA HIS A 90 -0.52 14.18 -7.46
C HIS A 90 -0.65 13.06 -6.40
N LYS A 91 0.00 11.92 -6.63
CA LYS A 91 -0.08 10.81 -5.67
C LYS A 91 0.59 11.19 -4.37
N GLN A 92 -0.08 10.91 -3.25
CA GLN A 92 0.59 10.94 -1.96
C GLN A 92 1.59 9.78 -1.89
N SER A 93 2.87 10.10 -1.86
CA SER A 93 3.91 9.09 -1.68
C SER A 93 4.06 8.67 -0.22
N ALA A 94 4.76 7.56 -0.02
CA ALA A 94 5.13 7.07 1.29
C ALA A 94 5.92 8.11 2.10
N GLN A 95 5.86 7.94 3.42
CA GLN A 95 6.39 8.87 4.39
C GLN A 95 7.17 8.13 5.47
N VAL A 96 8.08 8.85 6.10
CA VAL A 96 8.58 8.49 7.44
C VAL A 96 7.90 9.40 8.44
N LEU A 97 7.22 8.80 9.40
CA LEU A 97 6.62 9.46 10.54
C LEU A 97 7.58 9.35 11.73
N ARG A 98 7.67 10.40 12.56
CA ARG A 98 8.54 10.48 13.74
C ARG A 98 7.71 10.76 14.99
N LEU A 99 7.99 10.03 16.05
CA LEU A 99 7.48 10.24 17.40
C LEU A 99 8.65 10.58 18.33
N ASP A 100 8.59 11.78 18.92
CA ASP A 100 9.66 12.31 19.78
C ASP A 100 9.54 11.90 21.25
N SER A 101 8.35 11.49 21.70
CA SER A 101 8.12 11.02 23.07
C SER A 101 6.89 10.11 23.15
N ALA A 102 6.80 9.28 24.19
CA ALA A 102 5.73 8.29 24.37
C ALA A 102 4.30 8.87 24.41
N LYS A 103 4.16 10.14 24.80
CA LYS A 103 2.89 10.89 24.86
C LYS A 103 2.79 11.96 23.76
N GLY A 104 3.73 11.96 22.81
CA GLY A 104 3.75 12.90 21.70
C GLY A 104 2.73 12.55 20.62
N GLU A 105 2.66 13.41 19.62
CA GLU A 105 1.91 13.17 18.39
C GLU A 105 2.90 12.95 17.25
N TRP A 106 2.63 11.98 16.38
CA TRP A 106 3.49 11.68 15.24
C TRP A 106 3.54 12.87 14.27
N GLN A 107 4.73 13.15 13.75
CA GLN A 107 4.99 14.20 12.76
C GLN A 107 5.53 13.57 11.48
N VAL A 108 5.21 14.13 10.32
CA VAL A 108 5.83 13.74 9.05
C VAL A 108 7.27 14.26 9.07
N ASP A 109 8.23 13.34 8.98
CA ASP A 109 9.67 13.65 8.98
C ASP A 109 10.27 13.55 7.57
N LEU A 110 9.63 12.74 6.69
CA LEU A 110 9.97 12.60 5.28
C LEU A 110 8.69 12.35 4.47
N ASP A 111 8.54 13.05 3.34
CA ASP A 111 7.66 12.66 2.24
C ASP A 111 8.54 12.27 1.06
N THR A 112 8.52 11.00 0.65
CA THR A 112 9.44 10.51 -0.39
C THR A 112 9.14 11.07 -1.77
N GLY A 113 7.91 11.49 -2.03
CA GLY A 113 7.49 12.09 -3.30
C GLY A 113 7.95 13.53 -3.44
N GLN A 114 8.05 14.26 -2.32
CA GLN A 114 8.59 15.62 -2.30
C GLN A 114 10.11 15.65 -2.16
N ALA A 115 10.68 14.72 -1.39
CA ALA A 115 12.11 14.65 -1.12
C ALA A 115 12.86 13.78 -2.13
N ASN A 116 12.61 13.97 -3.43
CA ASN A 116 13.42 13.39 -4.48
C ASN A 116 13.49 14.36 -5.68
N ASP A 117 14.68 14.51 -6.26
CA ASP A 117 14.89 15.46 -7.36
C ASP A 117 14.49 14.88 -8.74
N LEU A 118 13.73 13.78 -8.75
CA LEU A 118 13.42 12.98 -9.95
C LEU A 118 11.93 12.96 -10.31
N GLY A 119 11.07 13.54 -9.46
CA GLY A 119 9.62 13.49 -9.64
C GLY A 119 9.03 12.07 -9.56
N LEU A 120 9.73 11.16 -8.86
CA LEU A 120 9.26 9.78 -8.67
C LEU A 120 8.25 9.70 -7.52
N GLU A 121 7.25 8.84 -7.69
CA GLU A 121 6.23 8.56 -6.69
C GLU A 121 6.43 7.14 -6.12
N TYR A 122 6.34 7.01 -4.79
CA TYR A 122 6.65 5.77 -4.08
C TYR A 122 5.45 5.30 -3.25
N MET A 123 4.90 4.12 -3.55
CA MET A 123 3.68 3.63 -2.91
C MET A 123 3.89 3.26 -1.45
N LYS A 124 5.06 2.71 -1.13
CA LYS A 124 5.37 2.16 0.19
C LYS A 124 6.78 2.55 0.62
N GLY A 125 6.93 2.91 1.89
CA GLY A 125 8.22 2.92 2.56
C GLY A 125 8.62 1.48 2.83
N ASN A 126 9.18 0.83 1.80
CA ASN A 126 9.35 -0.61 1.75
C ASN A 126 10.25 -1.17 2.86
N ILE A 127 11.26 -0.41 3.30
CA ILE A 127 12.16 -0.75 4.40
C ILE A 127 12.47 0.52 5.17
N LEU A 128 12.45 0.45 6.50
CA LEU A 128 13.03 1.46 7.39
C LEU A 128 13.83 0.76 8.49
N LYS A 129 15.12 1.07 8.57
CA LYS A 129 16.02 0.39 9.51
C LYS A 129 17.09 1.36 10.03
N SER A 130 17.35 1.28 11.34
CA SER A 130 18.56 1.85 11.92
C SER A 130 19.69 0.86 11.71
N VAL A 131 20.66 1.19 10.87
CA VAL A 131 21.83 0.35 10.58
C VAL A 131 23.06 0.94 11.25
N THR A 132 23.98 0.11 11.72
CA THR A 132 25.20 0.56 12.40
C THR A 132 26.43 0.04 11.68
N PHE A 133 27.31 0.95 11.31
CA PHE A 133 28.63 0.66 10.79
C PHE A 133 29.67 0.78 11.91
N THR A 134 30.64 -0.11 11.90
CA THR A 134 31.81 -0.11 12.77
C THR A 134 33.10 0.21 12.01
N ARG A 135 33.04 0.24 10.68
CA ARG A 135 34.20 0.48 9.80
C ARG A 135 33.87 1.46 8.68
N ASP A 136 34.89 2.10 8.14
CA ASP A 136 34.78 2.93 6.94
C ASP A 136 34.86 2.12 5.64
N ALA A 137 34.75 2.80 4.49
CA ALA A 137 34.81 2.21 3.16
C ALA A 137 36.15 1.50 2.84
N THR A 138 37.22 1.75 3.59
CA THR A 138 38.53 1.09 3.45
C THR A 138 38.67 -0.11 4.39
N GLY A 139 37.68 -0.34 5.27
CA GLY A 139 37.70 -1.39 6.29
C GLY A 139 38.36 -0.97 7.60
N GLN A 140 38.77 0.30 7.76
CA GLN A 140 39.36 0.77 9.00
C GLN A 140 38.29 0.93 10.09
N PRO A 141 38.56 0.55 11.36
CA PRO A 141 37.62 0.79 12.46
C PRO A 141 37.30 2.27 12.62
N LEU A 142 36.02 2.57 12.80
CA LEU A 142 35.59 3.91 13.22
C LEU A 142 35.92 4.12 14.70
N ALA A 143 36.22 5.37 15.08
CA ALA A 143 36.46 5.72 16.47
C ALA A 143 35.25 5.38 17.37
N GLU A 144 34.05 5.58 16.83
CA GLU A 144 32.79 5.15 17.42
C GLU A 144 31.90 4.55 16.33
N PRO A 145 31.10 3.50 16.64
CA PRO A 145 30.13 2.96 15.70
C PRO A 145 29.15 4.04 15.22
N LYS A 146 28.91 4.11 13.91
CA LYS A 146 28.01 5.08 13.31
C LYS A 146 26.67 4.43 12.98
N SER A 147 25.62 4.85 13.69
CA SER A 147 24.25 4.49 13.32
C SER A 147 23.65 5.48 12.32
N LEU A 148 22.98 4.96 11.30
CA LEU A 148 22.23 5.70 10.28
C LEU A 148 20.80 5.17 10.19
N LEU A 149 19.81 6.06 10.16
CA LEU A 149 18.45 5.68 9.80
C LEU A 149 18.28 5.71 8.28
N VAL A 150 17.95 4.57 7.70
CA VAL A 150 17.85 4.39 6.25
C VAL A 150 16.44 3.94 5.89
N LEU A 151 15.80 4.70 4.99
CA LEU A 151 14.61 4.30 4.27
C LEU A 151 15.01 3.78 2.89
N ALA A 152 14.39 2.70 2.40
CA ALA A 152 14.43 2.34 0.98
C ALA A 152 13.02 2.14 0.45
N ALA A 153 12.76 2.60 -0.78
CA ALA A 153 11.47 2.50 -1.42
C ALA A 153 11.60 2.25 -2.93
N GLY A 154 10.62 1.52 -3.47
CA GLY A 154 10.48 1.21 -4.88
C GLY A 154 9.50 2.13 -5.60
N ALA A 155 9.87 2.62 -6.77
CA ALA A 155 9.00 3.37 -7.69
C ALA A 155 8.80 2.58 -8.99
N ARG A 156 7.61 2.71 -9.59
CA ARG A 156 7.25 2.16 -10.89
C ARG A 156 6.80 3.27 -11.82
N PHE A 157 7.24 3.21 -13.08
CA PHE A 157 6.84 4.11 -14.15
C PHE A 157 6.67 3.31 -15.45
N ASP A 158 6.12 3.92 -16.52
CA ASP A 158 5.54 3.22 -17.68
C ASP A 158 6.43 2.16 -18.34
N ARG A 159 7.76 2.32 -18.30
CA ARG A 159 8.72 1.38 -18.91
C ARG A 159 9.80 0.87 -17.95
N GLY A 160 9.67 1.15 -16.66
CA GLY A 160 10.74 0.84 -15.72
C GLY A 160 10.34 0.93 -14.27
N GLY A 161 11.35 0.78 -13.43
CA GLY A 161 11.25 1.09 -12.03
C GLY A 161 12.60 1.51 -11.47
N ALA A 162 12.55 1.95 -10.23
CA ALA A 162 13.70 2.43 -9.49
C ALA A 162 13.60 2.00 -8.04
N VAL A 163 14.75 1.81 -7.42
CA VAL A 163 14.90 1.76 -5.97
C VAL A 163 15.70 2.99 -5.56
N SER A 164 15.14 3.72 -4.60
CA SER A 164 15.80 4.84 -3.95
C SER A 164 16.02 4.55 -2.47
N ALA A 165 17.04 5.19 -1.91
CA ALA A 165 17.31 5.21 -0.49
C ALA A 165 17.32 6.65 0.02
N TRP A 166 16.93 6.82 1.28
CA TRP A 166 17.07 8.07 2.00
C TRP A 166 17.81 7.80 3.29
N VAL A 167 18.84 8.61 3.56
CA VAL A 167 19.58 8.54 4.83
C VAL A 167 19.30 9.80 5.63
N ARG A 168 18.88 9.61 6.88
CA ARG A 168 18.58 10.72 7.76
C ARG A 168 19.87 11.38 8.27
N ASN A 169 19.93 12.70 8.17
CA ASN A 169 20.87 13.53 8.92
C ASN A 169 20.24 13.91 10.27
N ASP A 170 20.68 13.25 11.33
CA ASP A 170 20.13 13.44 12.68
C ASP A 170 20.28 14.85 13.23
N THR A 171 21.39 15.52 12.91
CA THR A 171 21.69 16.88 13.37
C THR A 171 20.78 17.91 12.71
N GLN A 172 20.56 17.77 11.40
CA GLN A 172 19.78 18.75 10.63
C GLN A 172 18.29 18.44 10.59
N GLY A 173 17.88 17.22 10.93
CA GLY A 173 16.49 16.82 10.76
C GLY A 173 16.06 16.61 9.31
N LYS A 174 17.01 16.41 8.40
CA LYS A 174 16.77 16.30 6.96
C LYS A 174 17.15 14.92 6.43
N TRP A 175 16.62 14.56 5.27
CA TRP A 175 16.93 13.29 4.61
C TRP A 175 17.69 13.56 3.31
N HIS A 176 18.73 12.76 3.07
CA HIS A 176 19.46 12.79 1.82
C HIS A 176 18.97 11.67 0.91
N HIS A 177 18.45 12.03 -0.27
CA HIS A 177 17.97 11.08 -1.28
C HIS A 177 19.11 10.56 -2.16
N THR A 178 19.06 9.27 -2.47
CA THR A 178 19.94 8.65 -3.47
C THR A 178 19.13 7.71 -4.34
N LEU A 179 19.25 7.86 -5.66
CA LEU A 179 18.79 6.84 -6.61
C LEU A 179 19.78 5.68 -6.60
N VAL A 180 19.43 4.58 -5.93
CA VAL A 180 20.32 3.42 -5.79
C VAL A 180 20.47 2.68 -7.11
N ARG A 181 19.35 2.39 -7.77
CA ARG A 181 19.34 1.72 -9.07
C ARG A 181 18.00 1.94 -9.78
N HIS A 182 18.03 1.98 -11.10
CA HIS A 182 16.84 1.98 -11.94
C HIS A 182 17.07 1.11 -13.18
N GLY A 183 16.00 0.78 -13.87
CA GLY A 183 16.08 -0.01 -15.09
C GLY A 183 14.72 -0.41 -15.65
N PRO A 184 14.72 -1.23 -16.72
CA PRO A 184 13.49 -1.62 -17.39
C PRO A 184 12.61 -2.51 -16.50
N ALA A 185 11.30 -2.47 -16.76
CA ALA A 185 10.32 -3.39 -16.18
C ALA A 185 10.00 -4.58 -17.10
N VAL A 186 10.82 -4.77 -18.15
CA VAL A 186 10.69 -5.88 -19.12
C VAL A 186 10.74 -7.21 -18.40
N GLY A 187 9.91 -8.17 -18.80
CA GLY A 187 9.84 -9.49 -18.17
C GLY A 187 9.17 -9.51 -16.80
N GLY A 188 8.49 -8.43 -16.39
CA GLY A 188 7.79 -8.37 -15.11
C GLY A 188 8.68 -8.04 -13.91
N VAL A 189 9.88 -7.48 -14.15
CA VAL A 189 10.81 -7.04 -13.11
C VAL A 189 10.16 -6.04 -12.16
N ARG A 190 10.16 -6.37 -10.86
CA ARG A 190 9.63 -5.52 -9.80
C ARG A 190 10.76 -4.89 -9.00
N TRP A 191 10.78 -3.57 -8.99
CA TRP A 191 11.72 -2.73 -8.24
C TRP A 191 11.15 -2.47 -6.85
N LEU A 192 11.15 -3.50 -6.01
CA LEU A 192 10.51 -3.48 -4.69
C LEU A 192 11.52 -3.96 -3.65
N PRO A 193 12.17 -3.04 -2.92
CA PRO A 193 13.12 -3.45 -1.93
C PRO A 193 12.42 -4.15 -0.77
N ARG A 194 13.12 -5.08 -0.11
CA ARG A 194 12.48 -5.96 0.88
C ARG A 194 13.20 -6.12 2.21
N ASP A 195 14.52 -6.11 2.21
CA ASP A 195 15.30 -6.09 3.44
C ASP A 195 16.68 -5.47 3.20
N MET A 196 17.33 -5.05 4.29
CA MET A 196 18.70 -4.58 4.27
C MET A 196 19.44 -5.01 5.54
N GLN A 197 20.73 -5.34 5.42
CA GLN A 197 21.56 -5.78 6.55
C GLN A 197 22.99 -5.30 6.36
N VAL A 198 23.57 -4.68 7.39
CA VAL A 198 25.01 -4.44 7.42
C VAL A 198 25.70 -5.76 7.69
N TYR A 199 26.74 -6.13 6.94
CA TYR A 199 27.50 -7.36 7.16
C TYR A 199 28.97 -7.12 6.84
N ARG A 200 29.85 -7.72 7.64
CA ARG A 200 31.30 -7.66 7.46
C ARG A 200 31.75 -8.94 6.78
N ASP A 201 32.30 -8.80 5.59
CA ASP A 201 32.95 -9.88 4.88
C ASP A 201 34.15 -10.38 5.71
N THR A 202 34.13 -11.66 6.06
CA THR A 202 35.07 -12.29 6.98
C THR A 202 36.46 -12.46 6.38
N VAL A 203 36.57 -12.46 5.04
CA VAL A 203 37.83 -12.65 4.31
C VAL A 203 38.52 -11.31 4.03
N THR A 204 37.77 -10.32 3.54
CA THR A 204 38.29 -8.99 3.17
C THR A 204 38.26 -8.00 4.33
N GLY A 205 37.44 -8.27 5.36
CA GLY A 205 37.23 -7.39 6.50
C GLY A 205 36.35 -6.17 6.20
N LEU A 206 35.90 -5.98 4.96
CA LEU A 206 35.07 -4.86 4.53
C LEU A 206 33.63 -5.00 5.05
N GLU A 207 33.05 -3.89 5.49
CA GLU A 207 31.70 -3.83 6.02
C GLU A 207 30.77 -3.13 5.04
N HIS A 208 29.72 -3.82 4.59
CA HIS A 208 28.76 -3.34 3.60
C HIS A 208 27.35 -3.36 4.14
N LEU A 209 26.52 -2.39 3.75
CA LEU A 209 25.07 -2.50 3.77
C LEU A 209 24.60 -3.24 2.52
N PHE A 210 24.05 -4.42 2.70
CA PHE A 210 23.38 -5.18 1.66
C PHE A 210 21.92 -4.75 1.57
N LEU A 211 21.41 -4.57 0.36
CA LEU A 211 20.03 -4.20 0.06
C LEU A 211 19.44 -5.12 -1.00
N LEU A 212 18.29 -5.72 -0.70
CA LEU A 212 17.49 -6.47 -1.67
C LEU A 212 16.69 -5.46 -2.50
N LEU A 213 16.88 -5.42 -3.83
CA LEU A 213 16.23 -4.47 -4.75
C LEU A 213 14.89 -4.96 -5.31
N GLY A 214 14.49 -6.19 -4.98
CA GLY A 214 13.43 -6.93 -5.67
C GLY A 214 14.04 -7.84 -6.74
N ASN A 215 13.37 -7.99 -7.88
CA ASN A 215 13.88 -8.81 -8.99
C ASN A 215 15.30 -8.44 -9.46
N PRO A 216 15.74 -7.15 -9.46
CA PRO A 216 17.08 -6.80 -9.93
C PRO A 216 18.24 -7.43 -9.14
N GLY A 217 18.02 -7.84 -7.89
CA GLY A 217 19.02 -8.55 -7.11
C GLY A 217 19.46 -7.87 -5.81
N VAL A 218 20.64 -8.27 -5.35
CA VAL A 218 21.32 -7.77 -4.15
C VAL A 218 22.34 -6.71 -4.56
N ILE A 219 22.32 -5.56 -3.88
CA ILE A 219 23.32 -4.50 -4.06
C ILE A 219 23.98 -4.16 -2.73
N THR A 220 25.21 -3.65 -2.78
CA THR A 220 25.97 -3.24 -1.61
C THR A 220 26.19 -1.73 -1.57
N GLY A 221 26.26 -1.18 -0.37
CA GLY A 221 26.69 0.19 -0.10
C GLY A 221 27.72 0.20 1.03
N GLN A 222 28.68 1.12 0.97
CA GLN A 222 29.73 1.29 1.97
C GLN A 222 29.52 2.59 2.75
N TYR A 223 29.83 2.57 4.04
CA TYR A 223 29.85 3.80 4.82
C TYR A 223 31.01 4.68 4.39
N ASP A 224 30.69 5.91 3.99
CA ASP A 224 31.66 6.89 3.52
C ASP A 224 31.28 8.26 4.11
N PRO A 225 31.97 8.74 5.15
CA PRO A 225 31.60 9.99 5.83
C PRO A 225 31.70 11.23 4.94
N GLN A 226 32.45 11.15 3.83
CA GLN A 226 32.59 12.25 2.87
C GLN A 226 31.50 12.21 1.79
N HIS A 227 30.81 11.08 1.63
CA HIS A 227 29.74 10.95 0.66
C HIS A 227 28.45 11.61 1.18
N PRO A 228 27.72 12.36 0.34
CA PRO A 228 26.35 12.79 0.67
C PRO A 228 25.47 11.60 1.07
N GLY A 229 24.76 11.71 2.20
CA GLY A 229 23.99 10.59 2.76
C GLY A 229 24.83 9.47 3.39
N GLN A 230 26.16 9.59 3.41
CA GLN A 230 27.11 8.71 4.09
C GLN A 230 27.13 7.25 3.63
N ILE A 231 26.43 6.91 2.54
CA ILE A 231 26.40 5.56 1.96
C ILE A 231 26.72 5.64 0.47
N ARG A 232 27.89 5.12 0.09
CA ARG A 232 28.30 5.03 -1.31
C ARG A 232 27.86 3.67 -1.89
N TRP A 233 26.83 3.69 -2.73
CA TRP A 233 26.29 2.49 -3.37
C TRP A 233 27.17 1.96 -4.51
N SER A 234 27.27 0.65 -4.62
CA SER A 234 27.93 -0.03 -5.75
C SER A 234 27.20 0.25 -7.06
N ARG A 235 27.95 0.33 -8.17
CA ARG A 235 27.37 0.47 -9.52
C ARG A 235 26.77 -0.84 -10.04
N HIS A 236 27.24 -1.97 -9.51
CA HIS A 236 26.81 -3.30 -9.91
C HIS A 236 26.14 -4.01 -8.73
N THR A 237 25.07 -4.73 -9.02
CA THR A 237 24.50 -5.71 -8.10
C THR A 237 25.50 -6.85 -7.91
N GLU A 238 25.62 -7.33 -6.68
CA GLU A 238 26.49 -8.45 -6.34
C GLU A 238 25.93 -9.78 -6.88
N PHE A 239 24.60 -9.94 -6.87
CA PHE A 239 23.92 -11.15 -7.34
C PHE A 239 22.49 -10.83 -7.79
N PRO A 240 21.92 -11.44 -8.86
CA PRO A 240 22.50 -12.49 -9.72
C PRO A 240 23.14 -11.96 -11.02
N PHE A 241 23.33 -10.64 -11.14
CA PHE A 241 23.88 -10.02 -12.35
C PHE A 241 25.27 -10.59 -12.70
N LEU A 242 25.51 -10.78 -14.01
CA LEU A 242 26.53 -11.64 -14.65
C LEU A 242 26.21 -13.15 -14.71
N GLN A 243 25.36 -13.70 -13.85
CA GLN A 243 24.99 -15.12 -13.89
C GLN A 243 23.61 -15.39 -14.48
N ARG A 244 22.58 -14.68 -14.00
CA ARG A 244 21.17 -14.91 -14.39
C ARG A 244 20.41 -13.65 -14.81
N GLY A 245 21.05 -12.47 -14.73
CA GLY A 245 20.45 -11.19 -15.09
C GLY A 245 19.55 -10.60 -13.99
N ALA A 246 18.42 -11.24 -13.70
CA ALA A 246 17.47 -10.86 -12.65
C ALA A 246 16.80 -12.11 -12.04
N PHE A 247 16.27 -11.98 -10.83
CA PHE A 247 15.45 -13.03 -10.23
C PHE A 247 14.08 -13.13 -10.89
N ARG A 248 13.50 -14.34 -10.92
CA ARG A 248 12.12 -14.59 -11.33
C ARG A 248 11.14 -13.95 -10.35
N SER A 249 11.41 -14.11 -9.07
CA SER A 249 10.66 -13.53 -7.95
C SER A 249 11.48 -12.49 -7.20
N ARG A 250 10.84 -11.73 -6.31
CA ARG A 250 11.53 -10.77 -5.46
C ARG A 250 12.05 -11.46 -4.20
N PRO A 251 13.30 -11.23 -3.78
CA PRO A 251 13.80 -11.63 -2.47
C PRO A 251 12.93 -11.08 -1.33
N LEU A 252 12.86 -11.77 -0.19
CA LEU A 252 11.86 -11.46 0.85
C LEU A 252 12.40 -11.19 2.25
N GLY A 253 13.59 -11.68 2.60
CA GLY A 253 14.24 -11.45 3.88
C GLY A 253 15.75 -11.69 3.84
N MET A 254 16.47 -11.09 4.78
CA MET A 254 17.92 -11.21 4.92
C MET A 254 18.30 -11.34 6.40
N VAL A 255 19.28 -12.19 6.70
CA VAL A 255 19.74 -12.36 8.08
C VAL A 255 21.20 -12.75 8.15
N GLN A 256 21.87 -12.34 9.23
CA GLN A 256 23.18 -12.89 9.58
C GLN A 256 22.99 -14.04 10.56
N ALA A 257 23.69 -15.14 10.32
CA ALA A 257 23.72 -16.32 11.18
C ALA A 257 25.06 -17.03 11.01
N ASN A 258 25.60 -17.63 12.06
CA ASN A 258 26.81 -18.47 11.95
C ASN A 258 28.00 -17.82 11.21
N GLY A 259 28.18 -16.50 11.37
CA GLY A 259 29.24 -15.76 10.69
C GLY A 259 29.08 -15.63 9.16
N SER A 260 27.88 -15.82 8.63
CA SER A 260 27.54 -15.67 7.21
C SER A 260 26.29 -14.82 7.02
N LEU A 261 26.14 -14.26 5.81
CA LEU A 261 24.94 -13.55 5.39
C LEU A 261 24.04 -14.49 4.57
N PHE A 262 22.76 -14.51 4.89
CA PHE A 262 21.73 -15.28 4.17
C PHE A 262 20.66 -14.35 3.62
N PHE A 263 20.09 -14.68 2.47
CA PHE A 263 18.83 -14.09 2.03
C PHE A 263 17.92 -15.15 1.41
N SER A 264 16.62 -14.86 1.41
CA SER A 264 15.62 -15.68 0.73
C SER A 264 15.14 -15.06 -0.57
N VAL A 265 14.96 -15.91 -1.58
CA VAL A 265 14.30 -15.58 -2.85
C VAL A 265 13.58 -16.80 -3.36
N ASP A 266 12.39 -16.63 -3.93
CA ASP A 266 11.59 -17.78 -4.36
C ASP A 266 11.37 -18.76 -3.18
N ASP A 267 11.74 -20.02 -3.41
CA ASP A 267 11.68 -21.23 -2.59
C ASP A 267 13.02 -21.54 -1.93
N ALA A 268 14.00 -20.66 -2.14
CA ALA A 268 15.37 -20.91 -1.79
C ALA A 268 15.90 -19.93 -0.75
N ILE A 269 16.89 -20.41 0.01
CA ILE A 269 17.75 -19.57 0.85
C ILE A 269 19.15 -19.68 0.29
N TYR A 270 19.81 -18.55 0.13
CA TYR A 270 21.18 -18.44 -0.34
C TYR A 270 22.07 -17.97 0.81
N GLN A 271 23.25 -18.57 0.93
CA GLN A 271 24.34 -18.16 1.80
C GLN A 271 25.41 -17.44 0.98
N ARG A 272 25.93 -16.34 1.51
CA ARG A 272 27.07 -15.65 0.93
C ARG A 272 28.36 -16.39 1.24
N ILE A 273 29.19 -16.59 0.22
CA ILE A 273 30.57 -17.04 0.36
C ILE A 273 31.47 -15.81 0.22
N ASP A 274 32.16 -15.49 1.31
CA ASP A 274 32.94 -14.27 1.44
C ASP A 274 34.23 -14.30 0.63
N GLY A 275 34.72 -13.11 0.28
CA GLY A 275 35.95 -12.95 -0.47
C GLY A 275 35.98 -11.71 -1.37
N PRO A 276 37.12 -11.42 -2.00
CA PRO A 276 37.26 -10.30 -2.94
C PRO A 276 36.37 -10.46 -4.19
N ARG A 277 35.91 -11.69 -4.46
CA ARG A 277 34.91 -12.03 -5.50
C ARG A 277 33.86 -12.93 -4.85
N PRO A 278 32.91 -12.35 -4.10
CA PRO A 278 31.95 -13.15 -3.35
C PRO A 278 31.03 -13.92 -4.28
N THR A 279 30.58 -15.09 -3.83
CA THR A 279 29.56 -15.88 -4.51
C THR A 279 28.39 -16.16 -3.58
N TRP A 280 27.29 -16.67 -4.13
CA TRP A 280 26.11 -17.04 -3.37
C TRP A 280 25.80 -18.51 -3.66
N GLN A 281 25.72 -19.30 -2.60
CA GLN A 281 25.43 -20.73 -2.65
C GLN A 281 24.01 -20.96 -2.15
N GLU A 282 23.22 -21.70 -2.91
CA GLU A 282 21.92 -22.17 -2.45
C GLU A 282 22.11 -23.21 -1.35
N VAL A 283 21.50 -22.99 -0.18
CA VAL A 283 21.61 -23.91 0.97
C VAL A 283 20.39 -24.82 1.12
N ILE A 284 19.24 -24.38 0.61
CA ILE A 284 18.02 -25.18 0.58
C ILE A 284 17.11 -24.71 -0.54
N HIS A 285 16.31 -25.64 -1.04
CA HIS A 285 15.22 -25.42 -1.97
C HIS A 285 13.95 -26.10 -1.42
N LEU A 286 12.85 -25.35 -1.33
CA LEU A 286 11.61 -25.79 -0.66
C LEU A 286 10.54 -26.32 -1.64
N GLY A 287 10.63 -26.04 -2.94
CA GLY A 287 9.77 -26.60 -4.00
C GLY A 287 9.31 -25.59 -5.05
N ASP A 288 8.96 -26.07 -6.25
CA ASP A 288 8.99 -25.26 -7.49
C ASP A 288 7.77 -24.35 -7.81
N ASP A 289 6.68 -24.43 -7.03
CA ASP A 289 5.45 -23.68 -7.30
C ASP A 289 5.27 -22.52 -6.32
N ILE A 290 5.53 -21.30 -6.80
CA ILE A 290 5.44 -20.08 -6.01
C ILE A 290 4.65 -19.01 -6.76
N ASP A 291 3.67 -18.46 -6.06
CA ASP A 291 3.05 -17.21 -6.45
C ASP A 291 4.00 -16.03 -6.16
N THR A 292 4.55 -15.38 -7.20
CA THR A 292 5.49 -14.25 -7.03
C THR A 292 4.92 -13.00 -6.33
N ASP A 293 3.60 -12.88 -6.21
CA ASP A 293 2.95 -11.78 -5.50
C ASP A 293 2.98 -11.99 -3.99
N VAL A 294 2.76 -13.23 -3.57
CA VAL A 294 2.41 -13.56 -2.19
C VAL A 294 3.35 -14.58 -1.55
N GLY A 295 3.90 -15.49 -2.33
CA GLY A 295 4.65 -16.64 -1.87
C GLY A 295 6.15 -16.41 -1.67
N GLY A 296 6.80 -17.40 -1.07
CA GLY A 296 8.22 -17.50 -0.77
C GLY A 296 8.56 -17.62 0.72
N VAL A 297 9.85 -17.66 1.02
CA VAL A 297 10.40 -17.67 2.40
C VAL A 297 10.39 -16.26 2.99
N ARG A 298 9.59 -16.06 4.05
CA ARG A 298 9.36 -14.76 4.71
C ARG A 298 9.88 -14.78 6.14
N GLY A 299 10.18 -13.61 6.71
CA GLY A 299 10.49 -13.56 8.13
C GLY A 299 11.83 -14.13 8.53
N LEU A 300 12.78 -14.27 7.59
CA LEU A 300 14.06 -14.95 7.82
C LEU A 300 14.78 -14.36 9.05
N THR A 301 14.92 -15.16 10.10
CA THR A 301 15.39 -14.73 11.42
C THR A 301 16.36 -15.77 11.99
N ALA A 302 17.47 -15.32 12.56
CA ALA A 302 18.43 -16.19 13.26
C ALA A 302 17.95 -16.40 14.70
N VAL A 303 17.92 -17.66 15.15
CA VAL A 303 17.56 -18.04 16.52
C VAL A 303 18.60 -19.02 17.06
N PRO A 304 18.84 -19.09 18.38
CA PRO A 304 19.77 -20.08 18.92
C PRO A 304 19.41 -21.51 18.49
N ASN A 305 20.40 -22.29 18.07
CA ASN A 305 20.22 -23.67 17.69
C ASN A 305 19.85 -24.52 18.93
N PRO A 306 18.66 -25.15 18.97
CA PRO A 306 18.26 -25.96 20.13
C PRO A 306 18.99 -27.31 20.20
N HIS A 307 19.65 -27.75 19.12
CA HIS A 307 20.30 -29.05 19.01
C HIS A 307 21.82 -28.97 18.95
N GLY A 308 22.42 -27.79 19.16
CA GLY A 308 23.87 -27.65 19.08
C GLY A 308 24.34 -26.20 19.18
N ASN A 309 25.52 -25.94 18.66
CA ASN A 309 26.10 -24.60 18.62
C ASN A 309 25.56 -23.81 17.42
N GLY A 310 25.72 -22.48 17.50
CA GLY A 310 25.35 -21.57 16.43
C GLY A 310 23.86 -21.22 16.39
N ASP A 311 23.45 -20.69 15.25
CA ASP A 311 22.12 -20.18 14.98
C ASP A 311 21.38 -21.07 13.98
N SER A 312 20.11 -21.34 14.24
CA SER A 312 19.16 -21.85 13.26
C SER A 312 18.53 -20.72 12.46
N LEU A 313 18.13 -21.02 11.23
CA LEU A 313 17.34 -20.10 10.40
C LEU A 313 15.85 -20.40 10.58
N LEU A 314 15.10 -19.46 11.14
CA LEU A 314 13.65 -19.54 11.35
C LEU A 314 12.93 -18.68 10.30
N PHE A 315 11.86 -19.19 9.69
CA PHE A 315 11.11 -18.46 8.68
C PHE A 315 9.67 -18.99 8.51
N ALA A 316 8.82 -18.19 7.89
CA ALA A 316 7.50 -18.60 7.42
C ALA A 316 7.56 -18.99 5.94
N TRP A 317 7.14 -20.20 5.63
CA TRP A 317 7.01 -20.71 4.27
C TRP A 317 5.60 -20.48 3.72
N ALA A 318 5.53 -19.77 2.59
CA ALA A 318 4.28 -19.49 1.91
C ALA A 318 4.37 -19.90 0.44
N PRO A 319 3.98 -21.11 0.02
CA PRO A 319 4.12 -21.52 -1.38
C PRO A 319 3.14 -20.81 -2.33
N GLY A 320 2.07 -20.15 -1.87
CA GLY A 320 1.19 -19.39 -2.77
C GLY A 320 -0.24 -19.21 -2.24
N GLY A 321 -1.23 -19.15 -3.14
CA GLY A 321 -2.63 -18.83 -2.85
C GLY A 321 -3.39 -19.80 -1.91
N ARG A 322 -2.75 -20.89 -1.46
CA ARG A 322 -3.25 -21.82 -0.43
C ARG A 322 -2.29 -21.95 0.76
N SER A 323 -1.40 -20.97 0.96
CA SER A 323 -0.46 -21.00 2.07
C SER A 323 -1.17 -21.10 3.41
N THR A 324 -0.69 -21.99 4.28
CA THR A 324 -1.04 -22.06 5.70
C THR A 324 -0.05 -21.28 6.59
N ALA A 325 0.93 -20.62 5.97
CA ALA A 325 2.10 -20.02 6.59
C ALA A 325 2.79 -20.97 7.59
N GLN A 326 3.44 -22.01 7.06
CA GLN A 326 4.16 -22.98 7.87
C GLN A 326 5.43 -22.34 8.44
N ILE A 327 5.62 -22.40 9.75
CA ILE A 327 6.87 -21.99 10.39
C ILE A 327 7.86 -23.15 10.31
N LEU A 328 8.99 -22.88 9.66
CA LEU A 328 10.08 -23.82 9.44
C LEU A 328 11.35 -23.30 10.11
N ARG A 329 12.19 -24.24 10.58
CA ARG A 329 13.50 -23.97 11.17
C ARG A 329 14.54 -24.86 10.51
N LEU A 330 15.71 -24.29 10.21
CA LEU A 330 16.86 -25.01 9.67
C LEU A 330 17.99 -24.98 10.67
N ASP A 331 18.38 -26.16 11.16
CA ASP A 331 19.50 -26.32 12.09
C ASP A 331 20.76 -26.68 11.32
N PRO A 332 21.91 -26.03 11.57
CA PRO A 332 23.19 -26.49 11.04
C PRO A 332 23.45 -27.94 11.46
N ASP A 333 23.80 -28.79 10.51
CA ASP A 333 24.09 -30.22 10.76
C ASP A 333 25.55 -30.49 11.17
N GLY A 334 26.39 -29.45 11.22
CA GLY A 334 27.81 -29.53 11.52
C GLY A 334 28.70 -30.01 10.37
N GLN A 335 28.13 -30.37 9.22
CA GLN A 335 28.82 -30.79 7.99
C GLN A 335 28.68 -29.77 6.85
N GLY A 336 28.16 -28.58 7.15
CA GLY A 336 27.91 -27.51 6.19
C GLY A 336 26.52 -27.54 5.54
N GLY A 337 25.66 -28.47 5.96
CA GLY A 337 24.27 -28.54 5.55
C GLY A 337 23.30 -28.10 6.66
N PHE A 338 22.01 -28.34 6.40
CA PHE A 338 20.94 -27.99 7.31
C PHE A 338 19.93 -29.12 7.47
N THR A 339 19.51 -29.38 8.72
CA THR A 339 18.35 -30.22 9.03
C THR A 339 17.08 -29.37 9.12
N ARG A 340 16.05 -29.75 8.37
CA ARG A 340 14.76 -29.04 8.35
C ARG A 340 13.83 -29.56 9.44
N HIS A 341 13.24 -28.63 10.18
CA HIS A 341 12.21 -28.87 11.18
C HIS A 341 10.97 -28.07 10.87
N GLU A 342 9.80 -28.71 10.92
CA GLU A 342 8.51 -28.02 10.87
C GLU A 342 8.04 -27.76 12.30
N GLU A 343 7.75 -26.50 12.64
CA GLU A 343 7.33 -26.16 13.99
C GLU A 343 5.81 -26.07 14.11
N VAL A 344 5.17 -25.24 13.28
CA VAL A 344 3.73 -25.00 13.38
C VAL A 344 3.12 -24.38 12.12
N SER A 345 1.87 -24.69 11.83
CA SER A 345 1.04 -23.99 10.84
C SER A 345 0.29 -22.83 11.52
N ILE A 346 0.50 -21.59 11.04
CA ILE A 346 -0.23 -20.41 11.56
C ILE A 346 -1.73 -20.54 11.31
N ALA A 347 -2.14 -21.05 10.15
CA ALA A 347 -3.55 -21.30 9.84
C ALA A 347 -4.18 -22.29 10.84
N ASP A 348 -3.45 -23.31 11.28
CA ASP A 348 -3.96 -24.29 12.24
C ASP A 348 -4.04 -23.70 13.66
N LEU A 349 -3.05 -22.90 14.06
CA LEU A 349 -3.10 -22.15 15.32
C LEU A 349 -4.32 -21.24 15.35
N MET A 350 -4.52 -20.45 14.31
CA MET A 350 -5.68 -19.56 14.19
C MET A 350 -6.99 -20.34 14.20
N SER A 351 -7.06 -21.47 13.47
CA SER A 351 -8.26 -22.29 13.40
C SER A 351 -8.67 -22.83 14.77
N ARG A 352 -7.69 -23.32 15.56
CA ARG A 352 -7.92 -23.76 16.94
C ARG A 352 -8.29 -22.61 17.87
N HIS A 353 -7.67 -21.45 17.72
CA HIS A 353 -7.95 -20.31 18.60
C HIS A 353 -9.34 -19.72 18.36
N LEU A 354 -9.73 -19.57 17.09
CA LEU A 354 -11.00 -18.95 16.71
C LEU A 354 -12.16 -19.94 16.57
N GLN A 355 -11.88 -21.26 16.60
CA GLN A 355 -12.87 -22.32 16.36
C GLN A 355 -13.56 -22.18 14.99
N VAL A 356 -12.78 -21.82 13.97
CA VAL A 356 -13.22 -21.64 12.57
C VAL A 356 -12.21 -22.26 11.63
N ARG A 357 -12.60 -22.49 10.38
CA ARG A 357 -11.64 -22.93 9.35
C ARG A 357 -10.86 -21.74 8.80
N VAL A 358 -9.54 -21.80 8.86
CA VAL A 358 -8.65 -20.87 8.14
C VAL A 358 -8.18 -21.53 6.84
N SER A 359 -8.46 -20.90 5.69
CA SER A 359 -8.10 -21.46 4.37
C SER A 359 -6.80 -20.92 3.79
N TYR A 360 -6.32 -19.81 4.34
CA TYR A 360 -5.13 -19.14 3.89
C TYR A 360 -4.56 -18.31 5.03
N ALA A 361 -3.24 -18.27 5.17
CA ALA A 361 -2.52 -17.40 6.08
C ALA A 361 -1.25 -16.86 5.44
N LEU A 362 -0.83 -15.66 5.86
CA LEU A 362 0.45 -15.07 5.54
C LEU A 362 1.06 -14.51 6.80
N ALA A 363 2.29 -14.90 7.11
CA ALA A 363 2.96 -14.55 8.35
C ALA A 363 4.33 -13.92 8.11
N ALA A 364 4.85 -13.27 9.15
CA ALA A 364 6.21 -12.75 9.23
C ALA A 364 6.53 -11.81 8.05
N HIS A 365 5.71 -10.77 7.88
CA HIS A 365 5.84 -9.78 6.80
C HIS A 365 7.25 -9.18 6.68
N ASN A 366 7.97 -9.05 7.80
CA ASN A 366 9.32 -8.50 7.89
C ASN A 366 10.26 -9.53 8.54
N MET A 367 10.42 -9.49 9.86
CA MET A 367 11.20 -10.44 10.67
C MET A 367 10.33 -11.00 11.80
N MET A 368 10.73 -12.10 12.42
CA MET A 368 10.17 -12.56 13.68
C MET A 368 10.85 -11.78 14.80
N TYR A 369 10.12 -10.83 15.40
CA TYR A 369 10.74 -9.79 16.22
C TYR A 369 11.16 -10.33 17.60
N PRO A 370 12.47 -10.33 17.94
CA PRO A 370 12.94 -10.85 19.21
C PRO A 370 12.63 -9.88 20.35
N VAL A 371 12.17 -10.42 21.47
CA VAL A 371 11.95 -9.66 22.72
C VAL A 371 12.41 -10.47 23.91
N THR A 372 13.15 -9.85 24.82
CA THR A 372 13.45 -10.44 26.13
C THR A 372 12.21 -10.42 27.00
N HIS A 373 11.73 -11.61 27.36
CA HIS A 373 10.61 -11.80 28.26
C HIS A 373 10.96 -11.25 29.65
N PRO A 374 10.18 -10.32 30.23
CA PRO A 374 10.56 -9.58 31.43
C PRO A 374 10.67 -10.48 32.67
N THR A 375 9.82 -11.50 32.79
CA THR A 375 9.85 -12.41 33.94
C THR A 375 10.88 -13.54 33.82
N SER A 376 10.98 -14.20 32.66
CA SER A 376 11.88 -15.36 32.49
C SER A 376 13.29 -15.00 32.01
N GLY A 377 13.51 -13.79 31.50
CA GLY A 377 14.77 -13.38 30.87
C GLY A 377 15.06 -14.04 29.52
N LYS A 378 14.21 -14.96 29.05
CA LYS A 378 14.39 -15.66 27.77
C LYS A 378 13.96 -14.79 26.59
N THR A 379 14.59 -14.98 25.44
CA THR A 379 14.15 -14.33 24.19
C THR A 379 12.97 -15.10 23.59
N VAL A 380 11.86 -14.41 23.38
CA VAL A 380 10.70 -14.88 22.61
C VAL A 380 10.58 -14.11 21.30
N HIS A 381 9.86 -14.66 20.32
CA HIS A 381 9.74 -14.05 18.99
C HIS A 381 8.28 -13.73 18.65
N LEU A 382 8.02 -12.48 18.28
CA LEU A 382 6.69 -12.01 17.89
C LEU A 382 6.51 -12.12 16.38
N ILE A 383 5.40 -12.70 15.96
CA ILE A 383 5.10 -13.00 14.56
C ILE A 383 3.71 -12.47 14.21
N GLY A 384 3.66 -11.35 13.50
CA GLY A 384 2.41 -10.83 12.95
C GLY A 384 1.97 -11.59 11.70
N PHE A 385 0.67 -11.77 11.54
CA PHE A 385 0.09 -12.52 10.42
C PHE A 385 -1.33 -12.06 10.08
N LEU A 386 -1.78 -12.48 8.90
CA LEU A 386 -3.18 -12.41 8.48
C LEU A 386 -3.70 -13.81 8.13
N GLY A 387 -5.02 -13.98 8.15
CA GLY A 387 -5.65 -15.23 7.73
C GLY A 387 -7.06 -15.04 7.19
N ASN A 388 -7.41 -15.82 6.17
CA ASN A 388 -8.75 -15.90 5.62
C ASN A 388 -9.58 -16.93 6.41
N ILE A 389 -10.67 -16.48 7.01
CA ILE A 389 -11.54 -17.31 7.85
C ILE A 389 -12.84 -17.66 7.13
N HIS A 390 -13.31 -18.89 7.34
CA HIS A 390 -14.60 -19.40 6.85
C HIS A 390 -15.53 -19.70 8.01
N GLY A 391 -16.79 -19.29 7.88
CA GLY A 391 -17.69 -19.15 9.03
C GLY A 391 -17.38 -17.88 9.84
N ALA A 392 -18.15 -17.68 10.92
CA ALA A 392 -18.05 -16.54 11.85
C ALA A 392 -17.88 -15.17 11.16
N ASP A 393 -18.79 -14.84 10.24
CA ASP A 393 -18.70 -13.63 9.42
C ASP A 393 -18.58 -12.32 10.23
N HIS A 394 -19.03 -12.33 11.49
CA HIS A 394 -18.89 -11.22 12.44
C HIS A 394 -17.44 -10.94 12.88
N LEU A 395 -16.51 -11.88 12.66
CA LEU A 395 -15.08 -11.76 12.95
C LEU A 395 -14.25 -11.29 11.74
N ARG A 396 -14.87 -11.22 10.55
CA ARG A 396 -14.19 -10.78 9.34
C ARG A 396 -14.05 -9.27 9.31
N TRP A 397 -12.99 -8.80 8.65
CA TRP A 397 -12.95 -7.44 8.16
C TRP A 397 -14.09 -7.24 7.13
N PRO A 398 -14.97 -6.24 7.29
CA PRO A 398 -16.16 -6.11 6.44
C PRO A 398 -15.84 -6.12 4.94
N GLY A 399 -16.55 -6.97 4.20
CA GLY A 399 -16.35 -7.13 2.75
C GLY A 399 -15.12 -7.98 2.36
N SER A 400 -14.40 -8.55 3.33
CA SER A 400 -13.23 -9.41 3.12
C SER A 400 -13.43 -10.81 3.72
N ALA A 401 -12.58 -11.76 3.32
CA ALA A 401 -12.43 -13.06 3.99
C ALA A 401 -11.44 -13.00 5.16
N VAL A 402 -10.64 -11.94 5.25
CA VAL A 402 -9.58 -11.78 6.23
C VAL A 402 -10.17 -11.53 7.63
N TYR A 403 -9.54 -12.11 8.67
CA TYR A 403 -9.83 -11.79 10.06
C TYR A 403 -9.66 -10.30 10.37
N GLY A 404 -10.61 -9.69 11.09
CA GLY A 404 -10.61 -8.25 11.37
C GLY A 404 -9.61 -7.79 12.44
N GLY A 405 -9.18 -8.68 13.34
CA GLY A 405 -8.32 -8.35 14.47
C GLY A 405 -6.83 -8.24 14.14
N GLY A 406 -6.07 -7.68 15.09
CA GLY A 406 -4.61 -7.54 15.02
C GLY A 406 -3.90 -8.74 15.66
N MET A 407 -4.10 -9.94 15.14
CA MET A 407 -3.57 -11.16 15.74
C MET A 407 -2.09 -11.38 15.44
N TYR A 408 -1.35 -11.88 16.45
CA TYR A 408 0.05 -12.27 16.32
C TYR A 408 0.35 -13.50 17.18
N ALA A 409 1.40 -14.23 16.82
CA ALA A 409 1.91 -15.37 17.57
C ALA A 409 3.15 -14.95 18.37
N ILE A 410 3.32 -15.60 19.51
CA ILE A 410 4.55 -15.58 20.30
C ILE A 410 5.14 -16.98 20.27
N ARG A 411 6.35 -17.09 19.71
CA ARG A 411 7.16 -18.30 19.81
C ARG A 411 7.97 -18.26 21.11
N HIS A 412 7.71 -19.18 22.01
CA HIS A 412 8.42 -19.32 23.29
C HIS A 412 9.66 -20.20 23.15
N SER A 413 9.51 -21.33 22.46
CA SER A 413 10.55 -22.32 22.20
C SER A 413 10.21 -23.08 20.90
N PRO A 414 11.08 -23.96 20.37
CA PRO A 414 10.75 -24.74 19.18
C PRO A 414 9.43 -25.50 19.31
N GLY A 415 8.47 -25.19 18.43
CA GLY A 415 7.14 -25.82 18.44
C GLY A 415 6.15 -25.29 19.50
N GLU A 416 6.57 -24.38 20.39
CA GLU A 416 5.72 -23.82 21.44
C GLU A 416 5.27 -22.39 21.11
N TYR A 417 3.96 -22.24 20.86
CA TYR A 417 3.37 -20.99 20.39
C TYR A 417 2.10 -20.61 21.14
N THR A 418 1.89 -19.32 21.34
CA THR A 418 0.64 -18.75 21.86
C THR A 418 0.14 -17.64 20.94
N LEU A 419 -1.18 -17.46 20.83
CA LEU A 419 -1.79 -16.38 20.04
C LEU A 419 -2.30 -15.27 20.94
N HIS A 420 -2.08 -14.03 20.48
CA HIS A 420 -2.46 -12.81 21.17
C HIS A 420 -3.01 -11.81 20.16
N GLU A 421 -3.72 -10.79 20.64
CA GLU A 421 -4.33 -9.78 19.79
C GLU A 421 -4.05 -8.38 20.29
N VAL A 422 -3.61 -7.52 19.37
CA VAL A 422 -3.54 -6.08 19.59
C VAL A 422 -4.95 -5.59 19.92
N ASN A 423 -5.08 -4.86 21.02
CA ASN A 423 -6.34 -4.31 21.49
C ASN A 423 -7.43 -5.36 21.84
N ASN A 424 -6.99 -6.56 22.27
CA ASN A 424 -7.83 -7.70 22.68
C ASN A 424 -8.70 -8.26 21.53
N ALA A 425 -9.39 -9.38 21.80
CA ALA A 425 -10.20 -10.10 20.81
C ALA A 425 -11.12 -9.18 19.98
N TYR A 426 -11.11 -9.39 18.66
CA TYR A 426 -11.94 -8.64 17.72
C TYR A 426 -13.40 -9.10 17.75
N HIS A 427 -14.30 -8.15 17.56
CA HIS A 427 -15.70 -8.38 17.27
C HIS A 427 -16.21 -7.23 16.40
N ARG A 428 -17.30 -7.47 15.67
CA ARG A 428 -17.93 -6.44 14.83
C ARG A 428 -18.20 -5.17 15.64
N GLY A 429 -17.71 -4.03 15.15
CA GLY A 429 -17.81 -2.73 15.83
C GLY A 429 -16.50 -2.24 16.42
N LYS A 430 -15.53 -3.14 16.69
CA LYS A 430 -14.15 -2.75 16.95
C LYS A 430 -13.47 -2.24 15.68
N LEU A 431 -12.45 -1.40 15.87
CA LEU A 431 -11.52 -1.00 14.83
C LEU A 431 -10.90 -2.24 14.16
N PRO A 432 -11.08 -2.45 12.84
CA PRO A 432 -10.35 -3.48 12.12
C PRO A 432 -8.87 -3.11 12.08
N LEU A 433 -8.03 -3.94 12.69
CA LEU A 433 -6.58 -3.77 12.69
C LEU A 433 -5.91 -4.58 11.58
N VAL A 434 -6.44 -5.76 11.25
CA VAL A 434 -6.05 -6.57 10.08
C VAL A 434 -4.53 -6.68 9.89
N SER A 435 -3.91 -7.68 10.51
CA SER A 435 -2.47 -7.99 10.33
C SER A 435 -1.49 -6.98 10.94
N PRO A 436 -0.92 -7.29 12.12
CA PRO A 436 0.31 -6.67 12.58
C PRO A 436 1.46 -6.98 11.61
N ARG A 437 2.22 -5.96 11.19
CA ARG A 437 3.36 -6.11 10.26
C ARG A 437 4.70 -5.93 10.94
N THR A 438 4.75 -5.10 11.99
CA THR A 438 6.00 -4.67 12.60
C THR A 438 5.84 -4.41 14.09
N PHE A 439 6.93 -4.61 14.83
CA PHE A 439 7.02 -4.49 16.27
C PHE A 439 8.28 -3.68 16.60
N CYS A 440 8.22 -2.87 17.65
CA CYS A 440 9.39 -2.14 18.12
C CYS A 440 9.30 -1.86 19.62
N ARG A 441 10.35 -2.20 20.36
CA ARG A 441 10.53 -1.77 21.75
C ARG A 441 10.60 -0.26 21.80
N SER A 442 9.94 0.32 22.80
CA SER A 442 9.94 1.75 23.00
C SER A 442 11.35 2.29 23.24
N PRO A 443 11.76 3.35 22.52
CA PRO A 443 13.02 4.04 22.76
C PRO A 443 12.95 5.05 23.93
N PHE A 444 11.81 5.16 24.62
CA PHE A 444 11.55 6.21 25.62
C PHE A 444 11.78 5.77 27.08
N GLY A 445 12.22 4.54 27.31
CA GLY A 445 12.47 4.01 28.67
C GLY A 445 11.21 3.68 29.47
N ASP A 446 10.05 3.59 28.83
CA ASP A 446 8.75 3.32 29.46
C ASP A 446 8.35 1.83 29.43
N HIS A 447 9.25 0.95 28.96
CA HIS A 447 9.04 -0.49 28.81
C HIS A 447 7.82 -0.90 27.97
N GLN A 448 7.35 -0.02 27.07
CA GLN A 448 6.27 -0.32 26.14
C GLN A 448 6.77 -1.10 24.92
N LEU A 449 5.85 -1.83 24.29
CA LEU A 449 6.01 -2.36 22.94
C LEU A 449 5.05 -1.62 22.00
N TYR A 450 5.58 -1.12 20.89
CA TYR A 450 4.80 -0.59 19.78
C TYR A 450 4.57 -1.69 18.75
N ILE A 451 3.33 -1.81 18.28
CA ILE A 451 2.90 -2.76 17.26
C ILE A 451 2.16 -1.97 16.19
N ALA A 452 2.45 -2.23 14.92
CA ALA A 452 1.85 -1.47 13.82
C ALA A 452 1.55 -2.36 12.62
N GLY A 453 0.64 -1.92 11.76
CA GLY A 453 0.33 -2.68 10.56
C GLY A 453 -0.83 -2.12 9.75
N HIS A 454 -1.73 -3.05 9.43
CA HIS A 454 -2.70 -3.09 8.36
C HIS A 454 -2.15 -3.71 7.06
N ASP A 455 -2.82 -4.75 6.55
CA ASP A 455 -2.64 -5.26 5.19
C ASP A 455 -3.92 -5.01 4.40
N ALA A 456 -3.82 -4.22 3.32
CA ALA A 456 -4.97 -3.80 2.54
C ALA A 456 -5.72 -4.96 1.87
N SER A 457 -5.07 -6.10 1.61
CA SER A 457 -5.68 -7.29 1.00
C SER A 457 -6.59 -6.97 -0.22
N ASN A 458 -6.13 -6.05 -1.08
CA ASN A 458 -6.89 -5.53 -2.25
C ASN A 458 -8.24 -4.88 -1.91
N ARG A 459 -8.43 -4.36 -0.70
CA ARG A 459 -9.62 -3.62 -0.27
C ARG A 459 -9.29 -2.15 -0.04
N ILE A 460 -10.30 -1.30 -0.19
CA ILE A 460 -10.20 0.14 0.11
C ILE A 460 -9.69 0.31 1.54
N SER A 461 -8.59 1.05 1.67
CA SER A 461 -7.83 1.14 2.91
C SER A 461 -7.44 2.57 3.26
N ASP A 462 -8.33 3.52 2.94
CA ASP A 462 -8.10 4.94 3.20
C ASP A 462 -7.86 5.20 4.68
N ASN A 463 -6.64 5.63 5.03
CA ASN A 463 -6.22 5.90 6.40
C ASN A 463 -6.41 4.74 7.39
N LEU A 464 -6.15 3.50 6.96
CA LEU A 464 -6.18 2.34 7.86
C LEU A 464 -4.82 2.02 8.50
N ALA A 465 -3.76 2.80 8.25
CA ALA A 465 -2.50 2.66 8.98
C ALA A 465 -2.68 2.99 10.47
N TRP A 466 -2.16 2.13 11.34
CA TRP A 466 -2.23 2.29 12.79
C TRP A 466 -0.92 1.92 13.50
N VAL A 467 -0.70 2.51 14.66
CA VAL A 467 0.30 2.09 15.65
C VAL A 467 -0.38 2.00 17.01
N PHE A 468 -0.29 0.85 17.67
CA PHE A 468 -0.72 0.66 19.06
C PHE A 468 0.49 0.48 19.97
N GLN A 469 0.31 0.83 21.24
CA GLN A 469 1.28 0.52 22.29
C GLN A 469 0.61 -0.12 23.50
N ALA A 470 1.35 -0.97 24.20
CA ALA A 470 0.98 -1.53 25.49
C ALA A 470 2.24 -1.90 26.30
N PRO A 471 2.11 -2.08 27.63
CA PRO A 471 3.20 -2.61 28.44
C PRO A 471 3.66 -3.94 27.90
N LEU A 472 4.97 -4.19 27.91
CA LEU A 472 5.49 -5.43 27.34
C LEU A 472 4.82 -6.67 27.95
N SER A 473 4.56 -6.68 29.27
CA SER A 473 3.85 -7.79 29.93
C SER A 473 2.40 -7.99 29.45
N VAL A 474 1.74 -6.94 28.95
CA VAL A 474 0.42 -7.07 28.30
C VAL A 474 0.59 -7.67 26.91
N ALA A 475 1.53 -7.15 26.12
CA ALA A 475 1.77 -7.64 24.76
C ALA A 475 2.30 -9.08 24.74
N LEU A 476 2.94 -9.55 25.81
CA LEU A 476 3.36 -10.95 25.97
C LEU A 476 2.29 -11.86 26.61
N GLY A 477 1.14 -11.30 26.99
CA GLY A 477 0.04 -12.04 27.61
C GLY A 477 0.29 -12.50 29.05
N GLU A 478 1.29 -11.94 29.75
CA GLU A 478 1.55 -12.23 31.16
C GLU A 478 0.47 -11.64 32.07
N ARG A 479 -0.19 -10.57 31.62
CA ARG A 479 -1.36 -9.97 32.29
C ARG A 479 -2.32 -9.36 31.29
N GLY A 480 -3.59 -9.24 31.67
CA GLY A 480 -4.59 -8.55 30.87
C GLY A 480 -4.32 -7.04 30.76
N GLY A 481 -4.66 -6.47 29.60
CA GLY A 481 -4.71 -5.02 29.39
C GLY A 481 -6.11 -4.58 29.01
N LYS A 482 -6.56 -3.42 29.52
CA LYS A 482 -7.83 -2.82 29.07
C LYS A 482 -7.75 -2.48 27.58
N ALA A 483 -8.82 -2.76 26.85
CA ALA A 483 -8.93 -2.38 25.45
C ALA A 483 -9.09 -0.85 25.33
N TRP A 484 -8.47 -0.29 24.31
CA TRP A 484 -8.78 1.04 23.80
C TRP A 484 -10.15 1.03 23.11
N THR A 485 -10.96 2.06 23.40
CA THR A 485 -12.38 2.14 23.01
C THR A 485 -12.76 3.46 22.34
N GLU A 486 -11.82 4.38 22.18
CA GLU A 486 -12.11 5.66 21.51
C GLU A 486 -12.40 5.43 20.01
N PRO A 487 -13.16 6.32 19.35
CA PRO A 487 -13.43 6.17 17.93
C PRO A 487 -12.19 6.50 17.10
N GLN A 488 -12.03 5.79 15.98
CA GLN A 488 -11.04 6.16 14.96
C GLN A 488 -11.41 7.52 14.36
N ARG A 489 -10.39 8.31 14.03
CA ARG A 489 -10.51 9.52 13.23
C ARG A 489 -11.20 9.16 11.90
N PRO A 490 -12.29 9.84 11.52
CA PRO A 490 -12.99 9.51 10.29
C PRO A 490 -12.12 9.87 9.09
N SER A 491 -11.98 8.93 8.16
CA SER A 491 -11.31 9.19 6.89
C SER A 491 -12.13 10.20 6.07
N LYS A 492 -11.54 11.38 5.80
CA LYS A 492 -12.18 12.43 5.01
C LYS A 492 -11.82 12.27 3.53
N ILE A 493 -12.82 11.95 2.73
CA ILE A 493 -12.73 11.96 1.27
C ILE A 493 -12.86 13.40 0.76
N ALA A 494 -11.98 13.81 -0.15
CA ALA A 494 -12.02 15.15 -0.72
C ALA A 494 -13.42 15.44 -1.32
N PRO A 495 -14.05 16.59 -1.01
CA PRO A 495 -15.44 16.85 -1.41
C PRO A 495 -15.69 16.72 -2.91
N HIS A 496 -14.74 17.14 -3.75
CA HIS A 496 -14.91 17.05 -5.20
C HIS A 496 -15.01 15.61 -5.71
N LEU A 497 -14.30 14.64 -5.10
CA LEU A 497 -14.35 13.22 -5.46
C LEU A 497 -15.72 12.58 -5.17
N GLN A 498 -16.51 13.22 -4.31
CA GLN A 498 -17.86 12.78 -3.94
C GLN A 498 -18.93 13.38 -4.87
N ARG A 499 -18.60 14.39 -5.68
CA ARG A 499 -19.53 14.97 -6.66
C ARG A 499 -19.75 14.03 -7.84
N GLY A 500 -20.94 14.09 -8.42
CA GLY A 500 -21.27 13.39 -9.65
C GLY A 500 -22.69 13.71 -10.13
N PRO A 501 -23.21 12.96 -11.12
CA PRO A 501 -22.60 11.77 -11.71
C PRO A 501 -21.30 12.07 -12.45
N VAL A 502 -20.43 11.06 -12.53
CA VAL A 502 -19.22 11.09 -13.38
C VAL A 502 -19.33 10.02 -14.45
N TYR A 503 -18.72 10.28 -15.60
CA TYR A 503 -18.71 9.38 -16.75
C TYR A 503 -17.29 8.88 -16.97
N GLU A 504 -17.13 7.63 -17.40
CA GLU A 504 -15.84 7.03 -17.66
C GLU A 504 -15.80 6.51 -19.09
N LEU A 505 -15.05 7.20 -19.95
CA LEU A 505 -14.81 6.79 -21.32
C LEU A 505 -13.59 5.88 -21.34
N ARG A 506 -13.76 4.67 -21.87
CA ARG A 506 -12.69 3.66 -21.93
C ARG A 506 -12.45 3.18 -23.36
N THR A 507 -11.18 3.05 -23.72
CA THR A 507 -10.73 2.53 -25.02
C THR A 507 -9.88 1.29 -24.80
N TYR A 508 -10.31 0.17 -25.39
CA TYR A 508 -9.65 -1.13 -25.31
C TYR A 508 -9.13 -1.46 -26.70
N VAL A 509 -7.85 -1.84 -26.81
CA VAL A 509 -7.26 -2.35 -28.05
C VAL A 509 -7.01 -3.84 -27.87
N ALA A 510 -7.76 -4.65 -28.61
CA ALA A 510 -7.65 -6.10 -28.57
C ALA A 510 -6.33 -6.57 -29.19
N ALA A 511 -5.79 -7.67 -28.66
CA ALA A 511 -4.70 -8.38 -29.29
C ALA A 511 -5.12 -8.94 -30.66
N LYS A 512 -4.11 -9.20 -31.51
CA LYS A 512 -4.32 -9.72 -32.86
C LYS A 512 -5.24 -10.95 -32.81
N ASP A 513 -6.30 -10.93 -33.62
CA ASP A 513 -7.31 -11.99 -33.73
C ASP A 513 -8.14 -12.26 -32.45
N ARG A 514 -8.05 -11.38 -31.43
CA ARG A 514 -8.76 -11.54 -30.14
C ARG A 514 -9.98 -10.64 -29.97
N PHE A 515 -10.29 -9.77 -30.94
CA PHE A 515 -11.40 -8.82 -30.82
C PHE A 515 -12.76 -9.51 -30.61
N GLN A 516 -13.07 -10.58 -31.34
CA GLN A 516 -14.33 -11.30 -31.16
C GLN A 516 -14.45 -11.96 -29.78
N HIS A 517 -13.35 -12.46 -29.22
CA HIS A 517 -13.32 -12.97 -27.84
C HIS A 517 -13.53 -11.85 -26.82
N LEU A 518 -13.00 -10.66 -27.08
CA LEU A 518 -13.26 -9.47 -26.25
C LEU A 518 -14.75 -9.11 -26.28
N VAL A 519 -15.37 -9.04 -27.46
CA VAL A 519 -16.81 -8.78 -27.61
C VAL A 519 -17.64 -9.84 -26.91
N LYS A 520 -17.30 -11.12 -27.08
CA LYS A 520 -17.94 -12.26 -26.40
C LYS A 520 -17.89 -12.09 -24.87
N ARG A 521 -16.73 -11.76 -24.30
CA ARG A 521 -16.59 -11.51 -22.85
C ARG A 521 -17.53 -10.40 -22.37
N PHE A 522 -17.61 -9.31 -23.12
CA PHE A 522 -18.48 -8.19 -22.79
C PHE A 522 -19.96 -8.57 -22.83
N ARG A 523 -20.36 -9.29 -23.88
CA ARG A 523 -21.72 -9.81 -24.08
C ARG A 523 -22.15 -10.77 -22.97
N GLU A 524 -21.31 -11.74 -22.64
CA GLU A 524 -21.70 -12.86 -21.77
C GLU A 524 -21.48 -12.56 -20.28
N HIS A 525 -20.53 -11.69 -19.94
CA HIS A 525 -20.09 -11.49 -18.55
C HIS A 525 -19.99 -10.02 -18.14
N THR A 526 -19.18 -9.22 -18.83
CA THR A 526 -18.74 -7.91 -18.33
C THR A 526 -19.90 -6.93 -18.12
N ASP A 527 -20.84 -6.83 -19.07
CA ASP A 527 -21.96 -5.88 -19.02
C ASP A 527 -22.89 -6.15 -17.83
N ARG A 528 -23.23 -7.42 -17.56
CA ARG A 528 -23.99 -7.81 -16.36
C ARG A 528 -23.20 -7.57 -15.07
N LEU A 529 -21.92 -7.90 -15.05
CA LEU A 529 -21.06 -7.68 -13.88
C LEU A 529 -20.86 -6.19 -13.58
N PHE A 530 -20.80 -5.32 -14.60
CA PHE A 530 -20.80 -3.88 -14.39
C PHE A 530 -22.03 -3.42 -13.63
N ARG A 531 -23.23 -3.83 -14.08
CA ARG A 531 -24.48 -3.48 -13.39
C ARG A 531 -24.54 -4.04 -11.96
N LYS A 532 -24.05 -5.27 -11.73
CA LYS A 532 -23.93 -5.87 -10.39
C LYS A 532 -23.11 -5.02 -9.42
N HIS A 533 -22.11 -4.30 -9.93
CA HIS A 533 -21.19 -3.45 -9.15
C HIS A 533 -21.49 -1.96 -9.29
N ASN A 534 -22.74 -1.57 -9.56
CA ASN A 534 -23.17 -0.16 -9.67
C ASN A 534 -22.41 0.66 -10.71
N MET A 535 -21.89 0.02 -11.75
CA MET A 535 -21.31 0.68 -12.93
C MET A 535 -22.33 0.58 -14.04
N GLN A 536 -22.94 1.69 -14.44
CA GLN A 536 -24.00 1.70 -15.45
C GLN A 536 -23.39 1.84 -16.85
N PRO A 537 -23.46 0.84 -17.73
CA PRO A 537 -23.01 0.98 -19.10
C PRO A 537 -24.01 1.83 -19.91
N LEU A 538 -23.50 2.82 -20.64
CA LEU A 538 -24.31 3.71 -21.48
C LEU A 538 -24.22 3.36 -22.97
N GLY A 539 -23.14 2.70 -23.39
CA GLY A 539 -23.00 2.24 -24.76
C GLY A 539 -21.63 1.63 -25.06
N TYR A 540 -21.60 0.87 -26.16
CA TYR A 540 -20.44 0.15 -26.68
C TYR A 540 -20.33 0.41 -28.17
N TRP A 541 -19.12 0.69 -28.64
CA TRP A 541 -18.85 1.03 -30.02
C TRP A 541 -17.53 0.44 -30.51
N THR A 542 -17.40 0.34 -31.83
CA THR A 542 -16.12 0.13 -32.52
C THR A 542 -15.90 1.24 -33.54
N PRO A 543 -14.67 1.75 -33.73
CA PRO A 543 -14.41 2.73 -34.77
C PRO A 543 -14.82 2.23 -36.16
N ALA A 544 -15.49 3.09 -36.92
CA ALA A 544 -16.16 2.73 -38.16
C ALA A 544 -15.23 2.63 -39.38
N ALA A 545 -14.09 3.32 -39.34
CA ALA A 545 -13.10 3.43 -40.40
C ALA A 545 -11.73 3.80 -39.81
N GLY A 546 -10.67 3.77 -40.63
CA GLY A 546 -9.30 4.13 -40.24
C GLY A 546 -8.32 2.94 -40.29
N PRO A 547 -7.14 3.06 -39.67
CA PRO A 547 -6.08 2.04 -39.74
C PRO A 547 -6.54 0.69 -39.16
N PRO A 548 -5.90 -0.45 -39.50
CA PRO A 548 -6.33 -1.78 -39.07
C PRO A 548 -6.55 -1.94 -37.56
N ILE A 549 -5.81 -1.20 -36.73
CA ILE A 549 -5.96 -1.19 -35.26
C ILE A 549 -7.37 -0.76 -34.80
N ASN A 550 -8.06 0.06 -35.59
CA ASN A 550 -9.42 0.52 -35.32
C ASN A 550 -10.42 -0.64 -35.31
N GLN A 551 -10.23 -1.65 -36.16
CA GLN A 551 -11.08 -2.85 -36.20
C GLN A 551 -10.89 -3.76 -34.97
N GLN A 552 -9.83 -3.52 -34.18
CA GLN A 552 -9.52 -4.23 -32.94
C GLN A 552 -9.88 -3.39 -31.70
N THR A 553 -10.50 -2.21 -31.90
CA THR A 553 -10.74 -1.25 -30.83
C THR A 553 -12.20 -1.29 -30.37
N LEU A 554 -12.38 -1.41 -29.06
CA LEU A 554 -13.67 -1.29 -28.36
C LEU A 554 -13.67 0.02 -27.55
N VAL A 555 -14.65 0.87 -27.79
CA VAL A 555 -14.89 2.12 -27.05
C VAL A 555 -16.18 1.96 -26.25
N TYR A 556 -16.20 2.32 -24.98
CA TYR A 556 -17.41 2.27 -24.17
C TYR A 556 -17.45 3.34 -23.08
N LEU A 557 -18.66 3.63 -22.61
CA LEU A 557 -18.93 4.68 -21.65
C LEU A 557 -19.66 4.10 -20.43
N LEU A 558 -19.16 4.36 -19.24
CA LEU A 558 -19.81 4.03 -17.97
C LEU A 558 -20.28 5.31 -17.26
N LYS A 559 -21.39 5.22 -16.53
CA LYS A 559 -21.82 6.21 -15.54
C LYS A 559 -21.60 5.67 -14.14
N HIS A 560 -21.05 6.52 -13.28
CA HIS A 560 -20.82 6.24 -11.87
C HIS A 560 -21.43 7.36 -11.00
N PRO A 561 -21.85 7.08 -9.75
CA PRO A 561 -22.40 8.10 -8.86
C PRO A 561 -21.42 9.24 -8.55
N SER A 562 -20.13 8.93 -8.44
CA SER A 562 -19.05 9.89 -8.20
C SER A 562 -17.70 9.25 -8.55
N ARG A 563 -16.62 10.06 -8.58
CA ARG A 563 -15.27 9.55 -8.85
C ARG A 563 -14.79 8.56 -7.79
N TYR A 564 -15.08 8.85 -6.53
CA TYR A 564 -14.79 7.94 -5.42
C TYR A 564 -15.62 6.65 -5.52
N ALA A 565 -16.93 6.76 -5.84
CA ALA A 565 -17.77 5.58 -6.05
C ALA A 565 -17.27 4.71 -7.21
N ALA A 566 -16.82 5.31 -8.31
CA ALA A 566 -16.23 4.57 -9.43
C ALA A 566 -15.03 3.73 -9.00
N TRP A 567 -14.11 4.31 -8.23
CA TRP A 567 -12.98 3.57 -7.67
C TRP A 567 -13.44 2.41 -6.79
N LYS A 568 -14.39 2.64 -5.87
CA LYS A 568 -14.93 1.56 -5.04
C LYS A 568 -15.57 0.44 -5.85
N ASN A 569 -16.36 0.80 -6.87
CA ASN A 569 -17.03 -0.13 -7.76
C ASN A 569 -16.03 -0.98 -8.54
N TRP A 570 -14.96 -0.36 -9.07
CA TRP A 570 -13.88 -1.09 -9.72
C TRP A 570 -13.15 -2.02 -8.76
N VAL A 571 -12.85 -1.59 -7.53
CA VAL A 571 -12.25 -2.45 -6.50
C VAL A 571 -13.16 -3.64 -6.20
N ALA A 572 -14.47 -3.43 -6.06
CA ALA A 572 -15.44 -4.50 -5.82
C ALA A 572 -15.54 -5.48 -7.00
N PHE A 573 -15.56 -4.95 -8.24
CA PHE A 573 -15.59 -5.73 -9.47
C PHE A 573 -14.36 -6.63 -9.63
N HIS A 574 -13.15 -6.10 -9.41
CA HIS A 574 -11.92 -6.90 -9.52
C HIS A 574 -11.83 -7.99 -8.45
N ASN A 575 -12.46 -7.78 -7.29
CA ASN A 575 -12.52 -8.75 -6.20
C ASN A 575 -13.72 -9.71 -6.30
N ASP A 576 -14.54 -9.63 -7.35
CA ASP A 576 -15.66 -10.54 -7.55
C ASP A 576 -15.15 -11.92 -7.99
N ARG A 577 -15.54 -12.97 -7.27
CA ARG A 577 -15.16 -14.36 -7.59
C ARG A 577 -15.63 -14.80 -8.97
N GLU A 578 -16.77 -14.29 -9.42
CA GLU A 578 -17.28 -14.55 -10.76
C GLU A 578 -16.39 -13.90 -11.82
N TRP A 579 -15.95 -12.66 -11.59
CA TRP A 579 -15.02 -11.98 -12.48
C TRP A 579 -13.65 -12.68 -12.54
N GLN A 580 -13.13 -13.12 -11.39
CA GLN A 580 -11.89 -13.90 -11.33
C GLN A 580 -11.97 -15.18 -12.18
N ARG A 581 -13.08 -15.94 -12.07
CA ARG A 581 -13.29 -17.13 -12.91
C ARG A 581 -13.34 -16.80 -14.41
N VAL A 582 -13.97 -15.70 -14.79
CA VAL A 582 -14.01 -15.24 -16.19
C VAL A 582 -12.61 -14.91 -16.71
N LEU A 583 -11.73 -14.36 -15.87
CA LEU A 583 -10.33 -14.10 -16.26
C LEU A 583 -9.49 -15.37 -16.38
N ASP A 584 -9.82 -16.42 -15.62
CA ASP A 584 -9.13 -17.71 -15.67
C ASP A 584 -9.47 -18.51 -16.93
N GLU A 585 -10.65 -18.28 -17.53
CA GLU A 585 -11.07 -18.97 -18.76
C GLU A 585 -10.07 -18.74 -19.92
N PRO A 586 -9.50 -19.79 -20.53
CA PRO A 586 -8.47 -19.67 -21.57
C PRO A 586 -8.90 -18.79 -22.76
N VAL A 587 -10.19 -18.81 -23.10
CA VAL A 587 -10.77 -18.01 -24.19
C VAL A 587 -10.67 -16.50 -23.93
N PHE A 588 -10.54 -16.07 -22.67
CA PHE A 588 -10.48 -14.65 -22.27
C PHE A 588 -9.11 -14.20 -21.77
N GLN A 589 -8.09 -15.06 -21.85
CA GLN A 589 -6.72 -14.68 -21.53
C GLN A 589 -6.10 -13.82 -22.64
N ARG A 590 -5.21 -12.88 -22.26
CA ARG A 590 -4.41 -12.04 -23.17
C ARG A 590 -5.23 -11.31 -24.25
N LEU A 591 -6.40 -10.79 -23.87
CA LEU A 591 -7.29 -10.13 -24.83
C LEU A 591 -6.80 -8.77 -25.32
N LEU A 592 -5.89 -8.09 -24.62
CA LEU A 592 -5.51 -6.69 -24.88
C LEU A 592 -4.00 -6.55 -25.13
N ILE A 593 -3.60 -5.59 -25.98
CA ILE A 593 -2.18 -5.29 -26.29
C ILE A 593 -1.52 -4.41 -25.21
N GLY A 594 -2.30 -3.78 -24.33
CA GLY A 594 -1.79 -2.93 -23.27
C GLY A 594 -2.85 -2.56 -22.23
N THR A 595 -2.49 -1.66 -21.33
CA THR A 595 -3.41 -1.08 -20.35
C THR A 595 -4.51 -0.29 -21.09
N PRO A 596 -5.79 -0.50 -20.75
CA PRO A 596 -6.85 0.33 -21.28
C PRO A 596 -6.64 1.82 -21.01
N GLU A 597 -6.97 2.65 -21.99
CA GLU A 597 -7.16 4.08 -21.75
C GLU A 597 -8.47 4.28 -20.98
N SER A 598 -8.45 5.15 -19.97
CA SER A 598 -9.64 5.56 -19.22
C SER A 598 -9.58 7.06 -18.93
N VAL A 599 -10.67 7.76 -19.22
CA VAL A 599 -10.83 9.19 -18.95
C VAL A 599 -12.13 9.38 -18.18
N PHE A 600 -12.02 9.96 -16.97
CA PHE A 600 -13.18 10.38 -16.19
C PHE A 600 -13.64 11.77 -16.62
N LEU A 601 -14.95 11.96 -16.66
CA LEU A 601 -15.64 13.04 -17.34
C LEU A 601 -16.78 13.59 -16.45
N THR A 602 -16.99 14.90 -16.50
CA THR A 602 -18.14 15.59 -15.90
C THR A 602 -18.97 16.22 -17.01
N SER A 603 -20.29 16.11 -16.94
CA SER A 603 -21.17 16.75 -17.92
C SER A 603 -21.00 18.27 -17.89
N VAL A 604 -21.08 18.89 -19.06
CA VAL A 604 -21.16 20.34 -19.24
C VAL A 604 -22.62 20.79 -19.35
N ASP A 605 -23.51 19.90 -19.77
CA ASP A 605 -24.95 20.10 -19.86
C ASP A 605 -25.69 19.31 -18.75
N GLU A 606 -26.84 19.83 -18.29
CA GLU A 606 -27.73 19.09 -17.38
C GLU A 606 -28.60 18.05 -18.14
N SER A 607 -28.69 18.18 -19.46
CA SER A 607 -29.51 17.31 -20.32
C SER A 607 -28.68 16.17 -20.92
N LEU A 608 -28.51 15.10 -20.17
CA LEU A 608 -28.34 13.80 -20.81
C LEU A 608 -29.72 13.27 -21.15
N GLU A 609 -30.12 13.43 -22.41
CA GLU A 609 -31.18 12.57 -22.95
C GLU A 609 -30.69 11.12 -22.87
N ASP A 610 -31.60 10.17 -22.59
CA ASP A 610 -31.29 8.75 -22.46
C ASP A 610 -30.46 8.29 -23.67
N LEU A 611 -29.15 8.08 -23.47
CA LEU A 611 -28.30 7.45 -24.47
C LEU A 611 -28.95 6.10 -24.78
N PRO A 612 -29.31 5.83 -26.05
CA PRO A 612 -30.10 4.65 -26.37
C PRO A 612 -29.32 3.40 -25.95
N THR A 613 -29.78 2.79 -24.86
CA THR A 613 -29.25 1.53 -24.31
C THR A 613 -29.49 0.35 -25.25
N HIS A 614 -30.34 0.54 -26.27
CA HIS A 614 -30.67 -0.44 -27.29
C HIS A 614 -30.59 0.12 -28.72
N GLN A 615 -29.59 -0.37 -29.45
CA GLN A 615 -29.62 -0.77 -30.87
C GLN A 615 -30.61 -0.05 -31.80
N HIS A 616 -30.11 0.99 -32.47
CA HIS A 616 -30.50 1.24 -33.86
C HIS A 616 -29.26 1.02 -34.72
N SER A 617 -29.26 -0.06 -35.49
CA SER A 617 -28.12 -0.55 -36.30
C SER A 617 -27.68 0.39 -37.42
N GLU A 618 -28.36 1.53 -37.61
CA GLU A 618 -28.10 2.48 -38.70
C GLU A 618 -27.56 3.84 -38.23
N ALA A 619 -27.48 4.08 -36.91
CA ALA A 619 -26.95 5.33 -36.37
C ALA A 619 -25.42 5.29 -36.28
N MET A 620 -24.78 6.32 -36.82
CA MET A 620 -23.35 6.57 -36.65
C MET A 620 -23.14 7.56 -35.51
N TYR A 621 -22.11 7.34 -34.69
CA TYR A 621 -21.76 8.23 -33.60
C TYR A 621 -20.46 8.96 -33.93
N GLU A 622 -20.38 10.22 -33.52
CA GLU A 622 -19.20 11.06 -33.69
C GLU A 622 -18.70 11.41 -32.29
N LEU A 623 -17.56 10.83 -31.90
CA LEU A 623 -16.86 11.15 -30.67
C LEU A 623 -15.72 12.11 -31.01
N THR A 624 -15.79 13.31 -30.46
CA THR A 624 -14.90 14.40 -30.83
C THR A 624 -14.18 14.95 -29.62
N THR A 625 -12.85 15.01 -29.68
CA THR A 625 -11.99 15.63 -28.66
C THR A 625 -11.50 16.98 -29.18
N HIS A 626 -11.86 18.04 -28.47
CA HIS A 626 -11.41 19.40 -28.70
C HIS A 626 -10.33 19.75 -27.68
N THR A 627 -9.15 20.18 -28.15
CA THR A 627 -8.04 20.58 -27.27
C THR A 627 -7.87 22.10 -27.34
N THR A 628 -7.79 22.75 -26.19
CA THR A 628 -7.61 24.19 -26.05
C THR A 628 -6.39 24.51 -25.17
N LYS A 629 -6.10 25.79 -24.90
CA LYS A 629 -5.19 26.17 -23.82
C LYS A 629 -5.97 26.17 -22.49
N PRO A 630 -5.33 25.84 -21.35
CA PRO A 630 -6.04 25.75 -20.06
C PRO A 630 -6.89 26.99 -19.75
N GLU A 631 -6.36 28.18 -20.00
CA GLU A 631 -7.01 29.48 -19.75
C GLU A 631 -8.21 29.76 -20.66
N GLN A 632 -8.33 29.04 -21.78
CA GLN A 632 -9.39 29.22 -22.77
C GLN A 632 -10.53 28.19 -22.60
N LEU A 633 -10.35 27.16 -21.77
CA LEU A 633 -11.37 26.14 -21.54
C LEU A 633 -12.71 26.71 -21.02
N PRO A 634 -12.77 27.64 -20.05
CA PRO A 634 -14.04 28.22 -19.62
C PRO A 634 -14.81 28.90 -20.76
N LEU A 635 -14.10 29.55 -21.68
CA LEU A 635 -14.71 30.20 -22.84
C LEU A 635 -15.20 29.19 -23.86
N LEU A 636 -14.43 28.13 -24.11
CA LEU A 636 -14.84 27.03 -24.98
C LEU A 636 -16.09 26.33 -24.43
N VAL A 637 -16.11 26.03 -23.13
CA VAL A 637 -17.27 25.45 -22.43
C VAL A 637 -18.51 26.33 -22.62
N LYS A 638 -18.40 27.64 -22.36
CA LYS A 638 -19.50 28.61 -22.54
C LYS A 638 -19.99 28.68 -23.99
N GLN A 639 -19.10 28.57 -24.98
CA GLN A 639 -19.48 28.51 -26.39
C GLN A 639 -20.29 27.25 -26.70
N PHE A 640 -19.90 26.09 -26.16
CA PHE A 640 -20.68 24.86 -26.33
C PHE A 640 -22.04 24.94 -25.64
N GLU A 641 -22.12 25.44 -24.40
CA GLU A 641 -23.39 25.67 -23.70
C GLU A 641 -24.33 26.60 -24.51
N THR A 642 -23.80 27.71 -25.04
CA THR A 642 -24.55 28.65 -25.88
C THR A 642 -24.98 28.01 -27.20
N HIS A 643 -24.11 27.23 -27.85
CA HIS A 643 -24.41 26.54 -29.11
C HIS A 643 -25.48 25.45 -28.92
N LEU A 644 -25.46 24.75 -27.79
CA LEU A 644 -26.45 23.73 -27.44
C LEU A 644 -27.82 24.36 -27.16
N ALA A 645 -27.87 25.48 -26.44
CA ALA A 645 -29.11 26.22 -26.22
C ALA A 645 -29.78 26.69 -27.53
N ASN A 646 -28.98 26.98 -28.56
CA ASN A 646 -29.46 27.45 -29.86
C ASN A 646 -29.80 26.33 -30.87
N ARG A 647 -29.54 25.05 -30.55
CA ARG A 647 -29.69 23.90 -31.47
C ARG A 647 -31.11 23.33 -31.58
N THR A 648 -32.11 23.94 -30.97
CA THR A 648 -33.54 23.61 -31.21
C THR A 648 -33.99 23.89 -32.65
N ALA A 649 -33.14 24.44 -33.53
CA ALA A 649 -33.45 24.69 -34.92
C ALA A 649 -32.31 24.23 -35.87
N HIS A 650 -32.56 23.18 -36.67
CA HIS A 650 -32.01 22.98 -38.04
C HIS A 650 -30.61 22.33 -38.24
N ARG A 651 -30.36 21.08 -37.79
CA ARG A 651 -29.36 20.17 -38.42
C ARG A 651 -29.74 18.67 -38.33
N PRO A 652 -29.33 17.83 -39.32
CA PRO A 652 -29.45 16.37 -39.24
C PRO A 652 -28.36 15.78 -38.32
N GLY A 653 -28.72 15.55 -37.05
CA GLY A 653 -27.89 14.92 -36.03
C GLY A 653 -28.29 15.36 -34.61
N GLN A 654 -28.58 14.39 -33.74
CA GLN A 654 -28.95 14.60 -32.35
C GLN A 654 -27.67 14.70 -31.51
N HIS A 655 -27.41 15.87 -30.92
CA HIS A 655 -26.34 15.99 -29.90
C HIS A 655 -26.79 15.20 -28.66
N LEU A 656 -25.87 14.40 -28.09
CA LEU A 656 -26.21 13.53 -26.98
C LEU A 656 -25.63 14.04 -25.67
N ALA A 657 -24.35 14.47 -25.69
CA ALA A 657 -23.70 15.03 -24.51
C ALA A 657 -22.39 15.73 -24.85
N THR A 658 -22.01 16.66 -24.00
CA THR A 658 -20.66 17.22 -23.94
C THR A 658 -20.09 17.10 -22.53
N TRP A 659 -18.84 16.67 -22.43
CA TRP A 659 -18.14 16.51 -21.16
C TRP A 659 -16.81 17.26 -21.14
N LYS A 660 -16.40 17.63 -19.93
CA LYS A 660 -15.03 18.03 -19.61
C LYS A 660 -14.37 16.96 -18.72
N PRO A 661 -13.05 16.75 -18.80
CA PRO A 661 -12.37 15.81 -17.92
C PRO A 661 -12.49 16.17 -16.43
N PHE A 662 -12.61 15.14 -15.60
CA PHE A 662 -12.76 15.25 -14.16
C PHE A 662 -11.40 15.32 -13.44
N ASP A 663 -10.47 14.43 -13.79
CA ASP A 663 -9.15 14.30 -13.13
C ASP A 663 -8.14 15.29 -13.77
N PRO A 664 -7.42 16.12 -12.99
CA PRO A 664 -6.28 16.93 -13.47
C PRO A 664 -4.97 16.11 -13.54
N PRO A 665 -3.88 16.56 -14.21
CA PRO A 665 -3.74 17.71 -15.11
C PRO A 665 -3.70 17.34 -16.61
N ALA A 666 -3.53 16.06 -16.95
CA ALA A 666 -3.23 15.60 -18.33
C ALA A 666 -4.36 15.82 -19.35
N SER A 667 -5.58 16.04 -18.87
CA SER A 667 -6.79 16.23 -19.68
C SER A 667 -7.52 17.54 -19.35
N ALA A 668 -6.92 18.41 -18.53
CA ALA A 668 -7.52 19.67 -18.07
C ALA A 668 -7.81 20.69 -19.19
N ASN A 669 -7.39 20.40 -20.42
CA ASN A 669 -7.52 21.28 -21.58
C ASN A 669 -8.40 20.70 -22.70
N GLN A 670 -9.14 19.63 -22.41
CA GLN A 670 -9.95 18.93 -23.39
C GLN A 670 -11.44 19.11 -23.13
N LEU A 671 -12.21 19.10 -24.22
CA LEU A 671 -13.67 18.96 -24.21
C LEU A 671 -14.03 17.80 -25.12
N ILE A 672 -14.87 16.88 -24.65
CA ILE A 672 -15.25 15.67 -25.37
C ILE A 672 -16.75 15.74 -25.66
N SER A 673 -17.15 15.65 -26.92
CA SER A 673 -18.56 15.63 -27.32
C SER A 673 -18.93 14.33 -28.03
N LEU A 674 -20.15 13.84 -27.78
CA LEU A 674 -20.73 12.71 -28.49
C LEU A 674 -21.99 13.18 -29.24
N VAL A 675 -22.01 12.95 -30.55
CA VAL A 675 -23.15 13.28 -31.41
C VAL A 675 -23.64 12.02 -32.12
N ARG A 676 -24.95 11.79 -32.11
CA ARG A 676 -25.62 10.75 -32.90
C ARG A 676 -26.03 11.32 -34.24
N ARG A 677 -25.69 10.64 -35.32
CA ARG A 677 -26.14 10.95 -36.68
C ARG A 677 -26.95 9.78 -37.22
N VAL A 678 -28.21 10.04 -37.55
CA VAL A 678 -29.08 9.09 -38.23
C VAL A 678 -28.88 9.30 -39.73
N ARG A 679 -28.76 8.21 -40.49
CA ARG A 679 -28.67 8.25 -41.94
C ARG A 679 -30.04 8.67 -42.49
N THR A 680 -30.21 9.91 -42.93
CA THR A 680 -31.39 10.30 -43.71
C THR A 680 -31.13 9.85 -45.16
N PRO A 681 -31.92 8.94 -45.75
CA PRO A 681 -31.81 8.69 -47.18
C PRO A 681 -32.16 10.00 -47.93
N PRO A 682 -31.46 10.35 -49.02
CA PRO A 682 -31.84 11.51 -49.82
C PRO A 682 -33.26 11.32 -50.34
N ALA A 683 -34.07 12.38 -50.32
CA ALA A 683 -35.43 12.33 -50.88
C ALA A 683 -35.43 12.00 -52.39
N ASP A 684 -34.31 12.20 -53.12
CA ASP A 684 -34.26 12.08 -54.58
C ASP A 684 -32.93 11.52 -55.16
N ALA A 685 -32.39 10.41 -54.63
CA ALA A 685 -31.18 9.81 -55.21
C ALA A 685 -31.48 8.59 -56.11
N ARG A 686 -31.28 8.75 -57.43
CA ARG A 686 -31.17 7.62 -58.39
C ARG A 686 -29.97 6.72 -58.04
N PRO A 687 -30.02 5.43 -58.39
CA PRO A 687 -29.01 4.47 -57.97
C PRO A 687 -27.73 4.61 -58.81
N SER A 688 -26.75 5.38 -58.35
CA SER A 688 -25.36 5.26 -58.78
C SER A 688 -24.55 4.63 -57.65
N GLY A 689 -24.13 3.39 -57.86
CA GLY A 689 -23.38 2.61 -56.88
C GLY A 689 -21.97 3.15 -56.65
N LYS A 690 -21.81 3.95 -55.58
CA LYS A 690 -20.60 4.11 -54.76
C LYS A 690 -20.99 4.90 -53.50
N PRO A 691 -20.66 4.42 -52.28
CA PRO A 691 -20.92 5.20 -51.07
C PRO A 691 -19.89 6.33 -50.96
N ASP A 692 -20.31 7.56 -51.21
CA ASP A 692 -19.50 8.76 -50.92
C ASP A 692 -19.30 8.91 -49.40
N LEU A 693 -18.03 8.88 -48.98
CA LEU A 693 -17.59 9.12 -47.60
C LEU A 693 -17.14 10.57 -47.36
N ASP A 694 -17.29 11.47 -48.33
CA ASP A 694 -16.67 12.82 -48.32
C ASP A 694 -17.54 13.97 -47.79
N PHE A 695 -18.67 13.70 -47.12
CA PHE A 695 -19.57 14.76 -46.60
C PHE A 695 -19.26 15.29 -45.19
N TRP A 696 -18.07 15.02 -44.63
CA TRP A 696 -17.80 15.27 -43.21
C TRP A 696 -16.74 16.35 -42.97
N SER A 697 -17.15 17.63 -43.00
CA SER A 697 -16.34 18.74 -42.44
C SER A 697 -16.77 19.06 -41.00
N PRO A 698 -15.84 19.18 -40.03
CA PRO A 698 -16.18 19.61 -38.66
C PRO A 698 -16.67 21.06 -38.69
N ALA A 699 -17.74 21.34 -37.94
CA ALA A 699 -18.23 22.71 -37.76
C ALA A 699 -17.10 23.55 -37.16
N THR A 700 -16.64 24.55 -37.89
CA THR A 700 -15.60 25.48 -37.45
C THR A 700 -16.12 26.25 -36.22
N VAL A 701 -15.46 26.08 -35.08
CA VAL A 701 -15.68 26.88 -33.88
C VAL A 701 -15.12 28.28 -34.17
N GLN A 702 -15.96 29.19 -34.66
CA GLN A 702 -15.58 30.59 -34.92
C GLN A 702 -16.26 31.53 -33.92
N GLN A 703 -15.47 32.42 -33.35
CA GLN A 703 -15.96 33.64 -32.69
C GLN A 703 -16.14 34.73 -33.76
N SER A 704 -17.06 35.66 -33.50
CA SER A 704 -17.27 36.93 -34.21
C SER A 704 -16.05 37.89 -34.22
N THR A 705 -14.87 37.42 -33.84
CA THR A 705 -13.62 38.22 -33.68
C THR A 705 -12.36 37.51 -34.23
N GLY A 706 -12.47 36.39 -34.94
CA GLY A 706 -11.39 35.89 -35.82
C GLY A 706 -10.21 35.13 -35.20
N LYS A 707 -10.22 34.74 -33.92
CA LYS A 707 -9.20 33.84 -33.33
C LYS A 707 -9.80 32.50 -32.86
N SER A 708 -9.18 31.38 -33.25
CA SER A 708 -9.56 30.02 -32.82
C SER A 708 -9.26 29.81 -31.32
N LEU A 709 -10.20 29.21 -30.59
CA LEU A 709 -9.98 28.77 -29.20
C LEU A 709 -9.26 27.42 -29.10
N LEU A 710 -9.08 26.72 -30.22
CA LEU A 710 -8.44 25.42 -30.23
C LEU A 710 -6.93 25.58 -30.35
N SER A 711 -6.19 24.88 -29.50
CA SER A 711 -4.73 24.83 -29.52
C SER A 711 -4.19 23.74 -30.44
N GLN A 712 -5.04 22.77 -30.82
CA GLN A 712 -4.72 21.69 -31.75
C GLN A 712 -5.92 21.39 -32.67
N PRO A 713 -5.71 20.76 -33.83
CA PRO A 713 -6.80 20.24 -34.65
C PRO A 713 -7.70 19.31 -33.82
N THR A 714 -9.01 19.43 -34.06
CA THR A 714 -10.01 18.58 -33.41
C THR A 714 -9.80 17.12 -33.86
N GLN A 715 -9.83 16.19 -32.91
CA GLN A 715 -9.74 14.77 -33.20
C GLN A 715 -11.15 14.16 -33.19
N THR A 716 -11.63 13.73 -34.35
CA THR A 716 -12.95 13.12 -34.51
C THR A 716 -12.82 11.63 -34.81
N ARG A 717 -13.56 10.80 -34.07
CA ARG A 717 -13.71 9.36 -34.32
C ARG A 717 -15.16 9.06 -34.67
N HIS A 718 -15.37 8.47 -35.85
CA HIS A 718 -16.67 7.90 -36.22
C HIS A 718 -16.79 6.50 -35.64
N LEU A 719 -17.89 6.24 -34.93
CA LEU A 719 -18.11 5.05 -34.13
C LEU A 719 -19.38 4.33 -34.62
N ARG A 720 -19.31 3.02 -34.80
CA ARG A 720 -20.45 2.14 -35.05
C ARG A 720 -20.86 1.47 -33.73
N PRO A 721 -22.17 1.42 -33.41
CA PRO A 721 -22.64 0.73 -32.21
C PRO A 721 -22.30 -0.76 -32.30
N LEU A 722 -21.88 -1.34 -31.17
CA LEU A 722 -21.62 -2.76 -31.05
C LEU A 722 -22.86 -3.46 -30.46
N ASP A 723 -23.41 -4.42 -31.21
CA ASP A 723 -24.54 -5.23 -30.77
C ASP A 723 -24.06 -6.32 -29.79
N LEU A 724 -24.37 -6.11 -28.50
CA LEU A 724 -24.15 -7.09 -27.44
C LEU A 724 -25.42 -7.93 -27.11
N SER A 725 -26.51 -7.81 -27.87
CA SER A 725 -27.77 -8.55 -27.60
C SER A 725 -27.92 -9.82 -28.45
N ARG A 726 -27.32 -9.87 -29.65
CA ARG A 726 -27.38 -11.04 -30.54
C ARG A 726 -26.48 -12.16 -30.01
N LYS A 727 -27.09 -13.29 -29.62
CA LYS A 727 -26.39 -14.54 -29.27
C LYS A 727 -25.85 -15.23 -30.51
#